data_AF-A0A2N2WGS9-F1
#
_entry.id   AF-A0A2N2WGS9-F1
#
_cell.length_a   1.000
_cell.length_b   1.000
_cell.length_c   1.000
_cell.angle_alpha   90.00
_cell.angle_beta   90.00
_cell.angle_gamma   90.00
#
_symmetry.space_group_name_H-M   'P 1'
#
loop_
_entity.id
_entity.type
_entity.pdbx_description
1 polymer ?
#
loop_
_entity_poly.entity_id
_entity_poly.type
_entity_poly.pdbx_seq_one_letter_code
_entity_poly.pdbx_strand_id
1 'polypeptide(L)'
;MKQKLLALIFLSFSISLLAQPQKVAIENNEKGMKLTVNDQSFMINGMNWDYFPIGTNYSYSLWTQSDDFIRQALDVEMSLLKNMGVNSIRVYTGIPSKWIEYIYKEYGIYTMLNHSFGRYGLSLDGSWVANTEYSDERVVELLLKEVKEMAAEYKDTPGLLIYLLGNENNYGLFWEGAETEDIPVEERNSTQKAVHLYKLFNEGAKTIQAIDKSHPVAICNGDLLFMDIIARECKDVDIFGTNMYRGVSFGDAFERVKKEFGKPLLFTEFGADAFNALSNEEDQLSQASYFLGNWREIYENAAGMVKAGNSIGGYTFQFSDGWWKYGQTSDLDKHDTHASWSNGGYFHDYVVGENNMNEEWFGVCAKGPTNERGSYQLYPRAAYYVLKDVHQYNPYAKETSLSMMESYFNGIQPIEAQLKARGDKAALEGEKTKKISLSRLSAEFTTFNTGGSLITTPDEPDPENPVYPNQLGFDHMQSFYVGVEANPSSNVSANVEFNILGNVALNPIDQIFYENRGRPVEVSGNNGNVNIESLNRVQVYRASYQWNHKLFDLKGFYRTGHYHWGYEGDFFGLYPEANYGPNIDIYNGIAPFGFEMEGKKDLSGLKLAFGPQLWWGANPALLAKYSRKAGKFNLTGIYHEDLADQGQAVSSFAIPQPRTRRLTLHVNRSFGKLGIDLGGIWAGQPLNGREFQLVRGAEGNYTVYQDKITGSDNWGGKVKFTYTGGRFNWYAQSAIMGLVANGGADNTKTFTGWRLKDCGSGNQYNVLSGFTYSVGKLQIAPNFLYQKPIEGPIPGDVQAPGRPRNILSDPFAVRSNRETVAGELLFTYDPTPGTWMYDWDNDKSEDAKFAVSAGVVFRHQPTTQDAAIGIFPDGRSTFAFPGAAPAQDLWEVNARLVSKLNGDYGFIANVYAGTGQANGSDDRTIHRYGMELRMIAHSVKLNSFIKINDWGPYDYHHDFNLTYPLQAMADLSTNLGSPDWFDLKGTRIGIRGTWRSLDKYSPRYSPTTTVDAAGNVVPDPNAVGFDNGNEWEIRTYILFNIGN
;
A
#
# COMPACT_ATOMS: atom_id res chain seq x y z
N MET A 1 50.16 31.43 42.64
CA MET A 1 49.52 30.09 42.67
C MET A 1 48.16 30.07 43.38
N LYS A 2 48.02 30.62 44.59
CA LYS A 2 46.73 30.61 45.35
C LYS A 2 45.53 31.25 44.62
N GLN A 3 45.70 32.36 43.90
CA GLN A 3 44.59 32.99 43.15
C GLN A 3 44.14 32.20 41.91
N LYS A 4 45.06 31.50 41.23
CA LYS A 4 44.72 30.64 40.08
C LYS A 4 44.00 29.35 40.51
N LEU A 5 44.35 28.82 41.68
CA LEU A 5 43.66 27.66 42.26
C LEU A 5 42.25 28.03 42.73
N LEU A 6 42.07 29.22 43.31
CA LEU A 6 40.75 29.72 43.72
C LEU A 6 39.84 29.98 42.51
N ALA A 7 40.39 30.53 41.42
CA ALA A 7 39.66 30.74 40.17
C ALA A 7 39.27 29.41 39.51
N LEU A 8 40.12 28.37 39.57
CA LEU A 8 39.80 27.03 39.07
C LEU A 8 38.70 26.37 39.90
N ILE A 9 38.74 26.51 41.23
CA ILE A 9 37.71 25.99 42.14
C ILE A 9 36.38 26.73 41.91
N PHE A 10 36.39 28.05 41.75
CA PHE A 10 35.19 28.81 41.40
C PHE A 10 34.65 28.43 40.01
N LEU A 11 35.50 28.23 38.98
CA LEU A 11 35.06 27.72 37.68
C LEU A 11 34.45 26.32 37.79
N SER A 12 35.04 25.44 38.60
CA SER A 12 34.55 24.07 38.83
C SER A 12 33.19 24.06 39.56
N PHE A 13 33.00 24.97 40.52
CA PHE A 13 31.73 25.17 41.21
C PHE A 13 30.67 25.82 40.30
N SER A 14 31.06 26.75 39.41
CA SER A 14 30.16 27.34 38.42
C SER A 14 29.67 26.34 37.38
N ILE A 15 30.53 25.41 36.94
CA ILE A 15 30.14 24.31 36.03
C ILE A 15 29.21 23.31 36.74
N SER A 16 29.41 23.08 38.05
CA SER A 16 28.55 22.20 38.85
C SER A 16 27.18 22.82 39.17
N LEU A 17 27.08 24.16 39.23
CA LEU A 17 25.80 24.88 39.43
C LEU A 17 24.97 24.99 38.16
N LEU A 18 25.57 24.91 36.97
CA LEU A 18 24.88 24.87 35.67
C LEU A 18 24.43 23.46 35.25
N ALA A 19 24.74 22.44 36.05
CA ALA A 19 24.44 21.02 35.79
C ALA A 19 23.33 20.46 36.71
N GLN A 20 22.51 21.30 37.35
CA GLN A 20 21.36 20.79 38.09
C GLN A 20 20.31 20.25 37.10
N PRO A 21 19.78 19.03 37.33
CA PRO A 21 18.71 18.50 36.50
C PRO A 21 17.50 19.43 36.59
N GLN A 22 16.89 19.71 35.43
CA GLN A 22 15.66 20.48 35.34
C GLN A 22 14.60 19.83 36.22
N LYS A 23 13.93 20.62 37.06
CA LYS A 23 12.90 20.12 37.96
C LYS A 23 11.53 20.61 37.48
N VAL A 24 10.67 19.68 37.10
CA VAL A 24 9.27 19.93 36.74
C VAL A 24 8.38 19.40 37.86
N ALA A 25 7.48 20.23 38.37
CA ALA A 25 6.63 19.86 39.50
C ALA A 25 5.22 20.45 39.39
N ILE A 26 4.27 19.81 40.07
CA ILE A 26 2.92 20.37 40.28
C ILE A 26 2.89 21.09 41.62
N GLU A 27 2.57 22.38 41.59
CA GLU A 27 2.27 23.17 42.78
C GLU A 27 0.75 23.21 42.97
N ASN A 28 0.26 22.78 44.14
CA ASN A 28 -1.14 22.85 44.52
C ASN A 28 -1.29 23.72 45.77
N ASN A 29 -1.95 24.86 45.66
CA ASN A 29 -2.15 25.82 46.74
C ASN A 29 -3.58 26.41 46.72
N GLU A 30 -3.89 27.33 47.62
CA GLU A 30 -5.22 27.96 47.71
C GLU A 30 -5.65 28.71 46.44
N LYS A 31 -4.69 29.09 45.56
CA LYS A 31 -4.95 29.76 44.28
C LYS A 31 -5.19 28.78 43.13
N GLY A 32 -5.00 27.47 43.35
CA GLY A 32 -5.21 26.42 42.35
C GLY A 32 -3.99 25.50 42.15
N MET A 33 -4.05 24.72 41.09
CA MET A 33 -3.00 23.80 40.65
C MET A 33 -2.29 24.37 39.43
N LYS A 34 -0.95 24.40 39.45
CA LYS A 34 -0.14 24.86 38.31
C LYS A 34 1.12 24.03 38.15
N LEU A 35 1.64 23.97 36.93
CA LEU A 35 2.96 23.39 36.64
C LEU A 35 4.05 24.42 36.94
N THR A 36 5.17 23.97 37.50
CA THR A 36 6.38 24.77 37.64
C THR A 36 7.58 24.08 36.98
N VAL A 37 8.40 24.86 36.31
CA VAL A 37 9.70 24.44 35.75
C VAL A 37 10.78 25.27 36.41
N ASN A 38 11.69 24.63 37.13
CA ASN A 38 12.72 25.29 37.94
C ASN A 38 12.13 26.39 38.86
N ASP A 39 11.04 26.04 39.56
CA ASP A 39 10.28 26.90 40.48
C ASP A 39 9.61 28.13 39.84
N GLN A 40 9.58 28.23 38.50
CA GLN A 40 8.82 29.25 37.77
C GLN A 40 7.49 28.70 37.27
N SER A 41 6.42 29.48 37.39
CA SER A 41 5.09 29.06 36.92
C SER A 41 5.08 28.92 35.39
N PHE A 42 4.59 27.78 34.90
CA PHE A 42 4.66 27.40 33.49
C PHE A 42 3.27 27.03 32.98
N MET A 43 2.78 27.75 31.96
CA MET A 43 1.56 27.41 31.24
C MET A 43 1.97 26.67 29.96
N ILE A 44 1.42 25.49 29.71
CA ILE A 44 1.72 24.74 28.50
C ILE A 44 0.93 25.34 27.34
N ASN A 45 1.63 26.08 26.48
CA ASN A 45 1.16 26.54 25.18
C ASN A 45 1.65 25.53 24.14
N GLY A 46 0.97 24.39 24.09
CA GLY A 46 1.43 23.20 23.41
C GLY A 46 0.92 23.06 21.97
N MET A 47 1.68 22.31 21.17
CA MET A 47 1.26 21.86 19.84
C MET A 47 1.51 20.35 19.68
N ASN A 48 0.52 19.62 19.14
CA ASN A 48 0.75 18.27 18.64
C ASN A 48 1.58 18.35 17.37
N TRP A 49 2.76 17.72 17.40
CA TRP A 49 3.75 17.85 16.34
C TRP A 49 4.21 16.50 15.84
N ASP A 50 4.18 16.37 14.52
CA ASP A 50 4.74 15.27 13.75
C ASP A 50 5.34 15.80 12.44
N TYR A 51 6.07 14.94 11.74
CA TYR A 51 6.67 15.28 10.45
C TYR A 51 6.43 14.15 9.46
N PHE A 52 5.43 14.33 8.60
CA PHE A 52 5.07 13.39 7.53
C PHE A 52 5.07 14.13 6.19
N PRO A 53 5.97 13.79 5.26
CA PRO A 53 5.89 14.25 3.88
C PRO A 53 4.65 13.68 3.17
N ILE A 54 4.13 14.39 2.17
CA ILE A 54 3.03 13.89 1.32
C ILE A 54 3.49 12.60 0.62
N GLY A 55 2.61 11.59 0.53
CA GLY A 55 2.94 10.27 -0.01
C GLY A 55 3.55 9.29 1.00
N THR A 56 3.61 9.65 2.28
CA THR A 56 4.05 8.79 3.39
C THR A 56 2.90 8.49 4.34
N ASN A 57 3.07 7.51 5.25
CA ASN A 57 2.07 7.14 6.25
C ASN A 57 2.72 6.94 7.64
N TYR A 58 1.98 6.33 8.56
CA TYR A 58 2.40 6.05 9.93
C TYR A 58 3.70 5.22 10.06
N SER A 59 4.17 4.55 9.00
CA SER A 59 5.45 3.83 9.02
C SER A 59 6.66 4.73 8.79
N TYR A 60 6.47 5.96 8.31
CA TYR A 60 7.54 6.92 8.12
C TYR A 60 8.08 7.42 9.47
N SER A 61 9.41 7.50 9.57
CA SER A 61 10.08 8.08 10.72
C SER A 61 11.07 9.15 10.28
N LEU A 62 10.88 10.37 10.79
CA LEU A 62 11.87 11.44 10.65
C LEU A 62 13.21 11.04 11.29
N TRP A 63 13.16 10.27 12.38
CA TRP A 63 14.34 9.96 13.20
C TRP A 63 15.28 8.94 12.57
N THR A 64 14.87 8.28 11.49
CA THR A 64 15.72 7.37 10.69
C THR A 64 16.41 8.08 9.52
N GLN A 65 16.11 9.36 9.29
CA GLN A 65 16.73 10.16 8.24
C GLN A 65 18.13 10.67 8.65
N SER A 66 18.85 11.29 7.72
CA SER A 66 20.16 11.88 8.02
C SER A 66 20.06 13.05 9.00
N ASP A 67 21.08 13.22 9.83
CA ASP A 67 21.10 14.30 10.84
C ASP A 67 20.94 15.70 10.22
N ASP A 68 21.47 15.92 9.01
CA ASP A 68 21.34 17.18 8.29
C ASP A 68 19.89 17.44 7.87
N PHE A 69 19.18 16.41 7.41
CA PHE A 69 17.77 16.52 7.04
C PHE A 69 16.88 16.76 8.28
N ILE A 70 17.11 16.01 9.36
CA ILE A 70 16.36 16.18 10.62
C ILE A 70 16.55 17.61 11.14
N ARG A 71 17.78 18.11 11.15
CA ARG A 71 18.07 19.49 11.54
C ARG A 71 17.31 20.48 10.66
N GLN A 72 17.36 20.33 9.34
CA GLN A 72 16.64 21.21 8.42
C GLN A 72 15.13 21.23 8.67
N ALA A 73 14.52 20.05 8.86
CA ALA A 73 13.09 19.93 9.16
C ALA A 73 12.72 20.64 10.47
N LEU A 74 13.50 20.39 11.54
CA LEU A 74 13.32 21.05 12.83
C LEU A 74 13.52 22.56 12.73
N ASP A 75 14.55 23.02 12.01
CA ASP A 75 14.88 24.45 11.94
C ASP A 75 13.74 25.27 11.32
N VAL A 76 13.06 24.71 10.32
CA VAL A 76 11.92 25.34 9.67
C VAL A 76 10.69 25.34 10.60
N GLU A 77 10.29 24.16 11.08
CA GLU A 77 9.02 24.02 11.80
C GLU A 77 9.07 24.56 13.23
N MET A 78 10.17 24.35 13.96
CA MET A 78 10.34 24.89 15.32
C MET A 78 10.47 26.41 15.32
N SER A 79 10.99 27.02 14.24
CA SER A 79 10.99 28.48 14.07
C SER A 79 9.56 29.04 13.97
N LEU A 80 8.67 28.35 13.24
CA LEU A 80 7.26 28.72 13.13
C LEU A 80 6.53 28.53 14.48
N LEU A 81 6.75 27.41 15.16
CA LEU A 81 6.17 27.15 16.48
C LEU A 81 6.61 28.22 17.50
N LYS A 82 7.91 28.55 17.55
CA LYS A 82 8.43 29.62 18.39
C LYS A 82 7.83 30.98 18.04
N ASN A 83 7.64 31.27 16.75
CA ASN A 83 7.00 32.50 16.29
C ASN A 83 5.52 32.61 16.72
N MET A 84 4.82 31.48 16.79
CA MET A 84 3.45 31.35 17.28
C MET A 84 3.36 31.41 18.82
N GLY A 85 4.49 31.41 19.55
CA GLY A 85 4.49 31.43 21.01
C GLY A 85 4.25 30.05 21.65
N VAL A 86 4.41 28.98 20.86
CA VAL A 86 4.42 27.60 21.38
C VAL A 86 5.67 27.41 22.23
N ASN A 87 5.49 26.84 23.42
CA ASN A 87 6.58 26.56 24.35
C ASN A 87 6.74 25.07 24.64
N SER A 88 5.86 24.22 24.11
CA SER A 88 6.03 22.77 24.19
C SER A 88 5.42 22.04 22.99
N ILE A 89 6.02 20.91 22.62
CA ILE A 89 5.47 19.97 21.64
C ILE A 89 5.16 18.63 22.29
N ARG A 90 4.13 17.96 21.80
CA ARG A 90 3.86 16.55 22.09
C ARG A 90 4.41 15.70 20.96
N VAL A 91 5.26 14.73 21.30
CA VAL A 91 5.91 13.84 20.32
C VAL A 91 5.87 12.41 20.82
N TYR A 92 5.61 11.45 19.93
CA TYR A 92 5.68 10.03 20.26
C TYR A 92 7.11 9.59 20.63
N THR A 93 7.21 8.55 21.46
CA THR A 93 8.48 7.85 21.73
C THR A 93 9.16 7.42 20.44
N GLY A 94 10.50 7.43 20.44
CA GLY A 94 11.33 7.13 19.26
C GLY A 94 12.16 8.33 18.77
N ILE A 95 11.85 9.55 19.25
CA ILE A 95 12.70 10.73 19.09
C ILE A 95 14.01 10.60 19.90
N PRO A 96 15.20 10.57 19.28
CA PRO A 96 16.45 10.53 20.03
C PRO A 96 16.62 11.72 20.98
N SER A 97 17.13 11.50 22.20
CA SER A 97 17.31 12.55 23.23
C SER A 97 18.07 13.79 22.74
N LYS A 98 19.03 13.60 21.81
CA LYS A 98 19.78 14.72 21.19
C LYS A 98 18.88 15.73 20.48
N TRP A 99 17.76 15.30 19.91
CA TRP A 99 16.83 16.17 19.20
C TRP A 99 15.86 16.88 20.14
N ILE A 100 15.48 16.26 21.26
CA ILE A 100 14.78 16.96 22.36
C ILE A 100 15.66 18.09 22.87
N GLU A 101 16.94 17.80 23.14
CA GLU A 101 17.90 18.80 23.61
C GLU A 101 18.13 19.91 22.58
N TYR A 102 18.21 19.59 21.29
CA TYR A 102 18.33 20.56 20.21
C TYR A 102 17.13 21.51 20.14
N ILE A 103 15.90 20.96 20.12
CA ILE A 103 14.66 21.73 20.09
C ILE A 103 14.59 22.68 21.29
N TYR A 104 14.95 22.19 22.47
CA TYR A 104 14.95 23.01 23.67
C TYR A 104 16.02 24.11 23.66
N LYS A 105 17.26 23.79 23.32
CA LYS A 105 18.36 24.78 23.38
C LYS A 105 18.24 25.88 22.33
N GLU A 106 17.83 25.53 21.10
CA GLU A 106 17.76 26.50 20.00
C GLU A 106 16.42 27.26 20.01
N TYR A 107 15.32 26.57 20.34
CA TYR A 107 13.97 27.14 20.22
C TYR A 107 13.32 27.47 21.56
N GLY A 108 13.81 26.93 22.68
CA GLY A 108 13.17 27.10 23.99
C GLY A 108 11.86 26.32 24.13
N ILE A 109 11.66 25.29 23.28
CA ILE A 109 10.47 24.47 23.23
C ILE A 109 10.73 23.18 24.00
N TYR A 110 9.87 22.86 24.96
CA TYR A 110 9.95 21.64 25.75
C TYR A 110 9.21 20.47 25.09
N THR A 111 9.54 19.23 25.44
CA THR A 111 8.91 18.03 24.88
C THR A 111 8.11 17.27 25.93
N MET A 112 6.82 17.05 25.66
CA MET A 112 6.05 15.98 26.31
C MET A 112 6.21 14.70 25.51
N LEU A 113 6.81 13.69 26.14
CA LEU A 113 7.13 12.41 25.51
C LEU A 113 5.95 11.45 25.66
N ASN A 114 5.36 11.05 24.55
CA ASN A 114 4.14 10.26 24.51
C ASN A 114 4.39 8.79 24.15
N HIS A 115 4.11 7.88 25.08
CA HIS A 115 4.14 6.44 24.85
C HIS A 115 2.72 5.92 24.58
N SER A 116 2.47 5.28 23.43
CA SER A 116 1.12 4.84 23.01
C SER A 116 0.45 3.83 23.97
N PHE A 117 1.26 3.14 24.78
CA PHE A 117 0.82 2.21 25.83
C PHE A 117 -0.10 1.10 25.27
N GLY A 118 0.24 0.61 24.06
CA GLY A 118 -0.48 -0.46 23.37
C GLY A 118 -1.77 -0.03 22.66
N ARG A 119 -2.03 1.27 22.47
CA ARG A 119 -3.24 1.76 21.76
C ARG A 119 -3.41 1.19 20.36
N TYR A 120 -2.31 1.07 19.62
CA TYR A 120 -2.28 0.71 18.19
C TYR A 120 -1.82 -0.73 17.95
N GLY A 121 -1.88 -1.58 18.98
CA GLY A 121 -1.45 -2.97 18.91
C GLY A 121 -0.04 -3.22 19.45
N LEU A 122 0.28 -4.50 19.64
CA LEU A 122 1.53 -4.98 20.26
C LEU A 122 2.05 -6.23 19.54
N SER A 123 3.37 -6.36 19.47
CA SER A 123 4.01 -7.62 19.09
C SER A 123 4.16 -8.52 20.31
N LEU A 124 3.27 -9.51 20.45
CA LEU A 124 3.33 -10.48 21.54
C LEU A 124 3.83 -11.82 21.01
N ASP A 125 4.89 -12.37 21.62
CA ASP A 125 5.39 -13.70 21.28
C ASP A 125 5.75 -13.92 19.79
N GLY A 126 6.14 -12.85 19.09
CA GLY A 126 6.46 -12.88 17.66
C GLY A 126 5.23 -12.81 16.73
N SER A 127 4.06 -12.43 17.24
CA SER A 127 2.85 -12.19 16.45
C SER A 127 2.29 -10.80 16.74
N TRP A 128 1.88 -10.08 15.70
CA TRP A 128 1.18 -8.81 15.85
C TRP A 128 -0.24 -9.03 16.38
N VAL A 129 -0.62 -8.27 17.41
CA VAL A 129 -1.96 -8.26 17.99
C VAL A 129 -2.49 -6.83 17.91
N ALA A 130 -3.47 -6.59 17.05
CA ALA A 130 -3.99 -5.24 16.77
C ALA A 130 -4.71 -4.62 18.00
N ASN A 131 -5.46 -5.43 18.76
CA ASN A 131 -6.21 -4.96 19.92
C ASN A 131 -5.57 -5.45 21.22
N THR A 132 -5.21 -4.51 22.10
CA THR A 132 -4.51 -4.81 23.35
C THR A 132 -5.48 -5.25 24.45
N GLU A 133 -5.23 -6.43 25.03
CA GLU A 133 -5.96 -6.93 26.20
C GLU A 133 -5.14 -6.69 27.47
N TYR A 134 -5.48 -5.62 28.20
CA TYR A 134 -4.75 -5.15 29.39
C TYR A 134 -4.79 -6.10 30.58
N SER A 135 -5.62 -7.15 30.55
CA SER A 135 -5.63 -8.21 31.56
C SER A 135 -4.61 -9.33 31.31
N ASP A 136 -3.99 -9.39 30.12
CA ASP A 136 -2.99 -10.39 29.76
C ASP A 136 -1.63 -10.08 30.42
N GLU A 137 -1.09 -11.05 31.16
CA GLU A 137 0.20 -10.90 31.86
C GLU A 137 1.36 -10.55 30.90
N ARG A 138 1.32 -11.04 29.66
CA ARG A 138 2.34 -10.76 28.65
C ARG A 138 2.32 -9.30 28.19
N VAL A 139 1.11 -8.72 28.11
CA VAL A 139 0.91 -7.29 27.80
C VAL A 139 1.45 -6.44 28.95
N VAL A 140 1.11 -6.81 30.19
CA VAL A 140 1.59 -6.12 31.40
C VAL A 140 3.12 -6.12 31.46
N GLU A 141 3.76 -7.28 31.27
CA GLU A 141 5.21 -7.40 31.29
C GLU A 141 5.87 -6.54 30.19
N LEU A 142 5.35 -6.60 28.95
CA LEU A 142 5.88 -5.83 27.83
C LEU A 142 5.78 -4.31 28.07
N LEU A 143 4.57 -3.81 28.39
CA LEU A 143 4.34 -2.38 28.54
C LEU A 143 5.13 -1.78 29.72
N LEU A 144 5.23 -2.49 30.84
CA LEU A 144 6.04 -2.04 31.97
C LEU A 144 7.53 -2.04 31.65
N LYS A 145 8.00 -3.01 30.84
CA LYS A 145 9.38 -3.02 30.35
C LYS A 145 9.66 -1.81 29.44
N GLU A 146 8.81 -1.56 28.44
CA GLU A 146 8.97 -0.44 27.51
C GLU A 146 9.00 0.91 28.25
N VAL A 147 8.07 1.13 29.19
CA VAL A 147 8.01 2.35 29.98
C VAL A 147 9.23 2.50 30.90
N LYS A 148 9.73 1.40 31.46
CA LYS A 148 10.96 1.38 32.26
C LYS A 148 12.18 1.77 31.43
N GLU A 149 12.29 1.24 30.21
CA GLU A 149 13.37 1.53 29.27
C GLU A 149 13.31 3.01 28.83
N MET A 150 12.12 3.50 28.47
CA MET A 150 11.89 4.92 28.16
C MET A 150 12.32 5.83 29.32
N ALA A 151 11.84 5.58 30.55
CA ALA A 151 12.23 6.42 31.69
C ALA A 151 13.75 6.40 31.95
N ALA A 152 14.40 5.25 31.76
CA ALA A 152 15.85 5.15 31.92
C ALA A 152 16.63 5.92 30.84
N GLU A 153 16.13 5.95 29.62
CA GLU A 153 16.73 6.64 28.48
C GLU A 153 16.59 8.17 28.57
N TYR A 154 15.40 8.67 28.94
CA TYR A 154 15.07 10.09 28.80
C TYR A 154 15.22 10.95 30.06
N LYS A 155 15.30 10.37 31.26
CA LYS A 155 15.25 11.12 32.55
C LYS A 155 16.20 12.31 32.70
N ASP A 156 17.36 12.26 32.04
CA ASP A 156 18.41 13.28 32.15
C ASP A 156 18.45 14.20 30.91
N THR A 157 17.42 14.15 30.05
CA THR A 157 17.37 14.89 28.78
C THR A 157 16.91 16.34 29.01
N PRO A 158 17.76 17.36 28.75
CA PRO A 158 17.35 18.75 28.84
C PRO A 158 16.20 19.04 27.88
N GLY A 159 15.14 19.71 28.36
CA GLY A 159 13.96 20.02 27.56
C GLY A 159 12.82 19.00 27.67
N LEU A 160 13.02 17.84 28.30
CA LEU A 160 11.90 16.96 28.65
C LEU A 160 10.98 17.68 29.66
N LEU A 161 9.66 17.57 29.47
CA LEU A 161 8.66 18.23 30.32
C LEU A 161 7.84 17.22 31.14
N ILE A 162 7.15 16.33 30.45
CA ILE A 162 6.15 15.40 31.00
C ILE A 162 6.29 14.07 30.26
N TYR A 163 6.16 12.95 30.99
CA TYR A 163 5.86 11.66 30.36
C TYR A 163 4.35 11.50 30.23
N LEU A 164 3.87 11.19 29.04
CA LEU A 164 2.47 10.90 28.77
C LEU A 164 2.32 9.42 28.45
N LEU A 165 1.48 8.73 29.23
CA LEU A 165 1.11 7.35 28.98
C LEU A 165 -0.25 7.28 28.28
N GLY A 166 -0.26 6.69 27.10
CA GLY A 166 -1.44 6.41 26.30
C GLY A 166 -1.75 7.45 25.24
N ASN A 167 -2.66 7.08 24.35
CA ASN A 167 -3.38 7.98 23.44
C ASN A 167 -4.81 7.48 23.27
N GLU A 168 -5.74 7.89 24.13
CA GLU A 168 -7.15 7.45 24.09
C GLU A 168 -7.31 5.92 24.14
N ASN A 169 -6.53 5.23 24.98
CA ASN A 169 -6.58 3.78 25.12
C ASN A 169 -7.96 3.26 25.55
N ASN A 170 -8.78 4.11 26.18
CA ASN A 170 -10.16 3.81 26.51
C ASN A 170 -11.05 3.67 25.26
N TYR A 171 -10.77 4.37 24.16
CA TYR A 171 -11.48 4.16 22.89
C TYR A 171 -11.12 2.83 22.24
N GLY A 172 -9.88 2.36 22.40
CA GLY A 172 -9.46 1.00 22.01
C GLY A 172 -10.13 -0.14 22.80
N LEU A 173 -10.93 0.18 23.82
CA LEU A 173 -11.82 -0.80 24.46
C LEU A 173 -13.12 -1.03 23.67
N PHE A 174 -13.42 -0.15 22.72
CA PHE A 174 -14.62 -0.16 21.87
C PHE A 174 -14.29 -0.37 20.38
N TRP A 175 -13.21 0.26 19.88
CA TRP A 175 -12.81 0.20 18.47
C TRP A 175 -11.90 -1.00 18.20
N GLU A 176 -12.00 -1.56 16.99
CA GLU A 176 -11.16 -2.71 16.55
C GLU A 176 -9.94 -2.28 15.69
N GLY A 177 -9.74 -0.97 15.46
CA GLY A 177 -8.71 -0.42 14.57
C GLY A 177 -8.05 0.89 15.04
N ALA A 178 -7.21 1.45 14.15
CA ALA A 178 -6.44 2.68 14.37
C ALA A 178 -7.11 3.95 13.81
N GLU A 179 -8.10 3.80 12.94
CA GLU A 179 -8.93 4.92 12.44
C GLU A 179 -9.92 5.39 13.52
N THR A 180 -10.27 6.67 13.49
CA THR A 180 -11.25 7.26 14.39
C THR A 180 -12.67 6.85 13.96
N GLU A 181 -13.46 6.32 14.88
CA GLU A 181 -14.84 5.87 14.65
C GLU A 181 -15.80 6.45 15.70
N ASP A 182 -17.11 6.39 15.45
CA ASP A 182 -18.11 6.76 16.45
C ASP A 182 -18.03 5.85 17.70
N ILE A 183 -18.26 6.42 18.89
CA ILE A 183 -18.22 5.66 20.16
C ILE A 183 -19.61 5.05 20.46
N PRO A 184 -19.72 3.73 20.68
CA PRO A 184 -20.98 3.10 21.07
C PRO A 184 -21.35 3.44 22.52
N VAL A 185 -22.59 3.91 22.74
CA VAL A 185 -23.06 4.48 24.03
C VAL A 185 -23.38 3.42 25.10
N GLU A 186 -23.59 2.14 24.74
CA GLU A 186 -24.04 1.12 25.70
C GLU A 186 -23.36 -0.25 25.50
N GLU A 187 -22.22 -0.50 26.17
CA GLU A 187 -21.75 -1.87 26.43
C GLU A 187 -21.14 -2.04 27.83
N ARG A 188 -21.61 -3.06 28.59
CA ARG A 188 -21.20 -3.34 29.98
C ARG A 188 -19.86 -4.10 30.12
N ASN A 189 -19.31 -4.65 29.03
CA ASN A 189 -18.05 -5.40 29.06
C ASN A 189 -16.81 -4.48 29.12
N SER A 190 -16.90 -3.25 28.57
CA SER A 190 -15.83 -2.26 28.56
C SER A 190 -15.43 -1.81 29.98
N THR A 191 -16.39 -1.77 30.92
CA THR A 191 -16.16 -1.37 32.31
C THR A 191 -15.20 -2.30 33.05
N GLN A 192 -15.25 -3.62 32.79
CA GLN A 192 -14.32 -4.56 33.43
C GLN A 192 -12.91 -4.43 32.84
N LYS A 193 -12.80 -4.29 31.52
CA LYS A 193 -11.52 -4.07 30.84
C LYS A 193 -10.85 -2.75 31.25
N ALA A 194 -11.64 -1.71 31.44
CA ALA A 194 -11.18 -0.40 31.90
C ALA A 194 -10.42 -0.48 33.24
N VAL A 195 -10.86 -1.32 34.19
CA VAL A 195 -10.16 -1.49 35.48
C VAL A 195 -8.74 -2.02 35.27
N HIS A 196 -8.52 -2.95 34.35
CA HIS A 196 -7.19 -3.48 34.04
C HIS A 196 -6.29 -2.41 33.42
N LEU A 197 -6.83 -1.64 32.46
CA LEU A 197 -6.14 -0.52 31.82
C LEU A 197 -5.66 0.51 32.85
N TYR A 198 -6.56 1.04 33.68
CA TYR A 198 -6.21 2.12 34.62
C TYR A 198 -5.32 1.65 35.76
N LYS A 199 -5.44 0.39 36.21
CA LYS A 199 -4.45 -0.20 37.12
C LYS A 199 -3.06 -0.24 36.48
N LEU A 200 -2.97 -0.66 35.21
CA LEU A 200 -1.70 -0.72 34.51
C LEU A 200 -1.11 0.67 34.26
N PHE A 201 -1.93 1.69 33.95
CA PHE A 201 -1.47 3.07 33.89
C PHE A 201 -0.85 3.53 35.22
N ASN A 202 -1.48 3.19 36.34
CA ASN A 202 -0.95 3.53 37.66
C ASN A 202 0.40 2.84 37.94
N GLU A 203 0.53 1.57 37.59
CA GLU A 203 1.79 0.84 37.72
C GLU A 203 2.87 1.37 36.76
N GLY A 204 2.50 1.79 35.55
CA GLY A 204 3.36 2.50 34.61
C GLY A 204 3.88 3.81 35.22
N ALA A 205 3.01 4.62 35.80
CA ALA A 205 3.38 5.86 36.46
C ALA A 205 4.37 5.64 37.61
N LYS A 206 4.10 4.66 38.50
CA LYS A 206 5.05 4.27 39.56
C LYS A 206 6.39 3.82 39.01
N THR A 207 6.39 3.08 37.90
CA THR A 207 7.60 2.56 37.27
C THR A 207 8.49 3.71 36.76
N ILE A 208 7.90 4.72 36.12
CA ILE A 208 8.61 5.93 35.71
C ILE A 208 9.12 6.68 36.95
N GLN A 209 8.26 6.97 37.92
CA GLN A 209 8.60 7.75 39.12
C GLN A 209 9.70 7.09 39.98
N ALA A 210 9.84 5.77 39.92
CA ALA A 210 10.93 5.05 40.57
C ALA A 210 12.31 5.35 39.92
N ILE A 211 12.32 5.73 38.65
CA ILE A 211 13.52 6.03 37.85
C ILE A 211 13.77 7.54 37.77
N ASP A 212 12.73 8.31 37.53
CA ASP A 212 12.74 9.75 37.30
C ASP A 212 11.80 10.47 38.27
N LYS A 213 12.38 11.26 39.18
CA LYS A 213 11.64 12.06 40.17
C LYS A 213 11.55 13.53 39.78
N SER A 214 12.11 13.89 38.64
CA SER A 214 12.25 15.27 38.18
C SER A 214 11.14 15.67 37.20
N HIS A 215 10.43 14.69 36.62
CA HIS A 215 9.37 14.92 35.65
C HIS A 215 8.05 14.24 36.07
N PRO A 216 6.90 14.93 35.99
CA PRO A 216 5.60 14.35 36.30
C PRO A 216 5.11 13.38 35.20
N VAL A 217 4.21 12.49 35.60
CA VAL A 217 3.57 11.52 34.71
C VAL A 217 2.08 11.87 34.50
N ALA A 218 1.69 11.99 33.24
CA ALA A 218 0.33 12.15 32.78
C ALA A 218 -0.20 10.86 32.14
N ILE A 219 -1.52 10.69 32.14
CA ILE A 219 -2.22 9.72 31.27
C ILE A 219 -2.97 10.46 30.17
N CYS A 220 -3.20 9.84 29.01
CA CYS A 220 -4.07 10.38 27.97
C CYS A 220 -5.38 9.59 27.89
N ASN A 221 -6.49 10.24 28.24
CA ASN A 221 -7.83 9.65 28.18
C ASN A 221 -8.70 10.33 27.11
N GLY A 222 -9.47 9.56 26.35
CA GLY A 222 -10.48 10.09 25.45
C GLY A 222 -11.69 10.60 26.24
N ASP A 223 -11.88 11.92 26.24
CA ASP A 223 -12.85 12.65 27.07
C ASP A 223 -12.78 12.22 28.57
N LEU A 224 -13.86 12.40 29.34
CA LEU A 224 -13.98 12.11 30.77
C LEU A 224 -14.56 10.72 31.05
N LEU A 225 -14.50 9.81 30.08
CA LEU A 225 -15.00 8.46 30.24
C LEU A 225 -14.25 7.73 31.38
N PHE A 226 -14.98 6.93 32.16
CA PHE A 226 -14.47 6.13 33.28
C PHE A 226 -13.82 6.91 34.44
N MET A 227 -14.18 8.19 34.63
CA MET A 227 -13.59 9.03 35.67
C MET A 227 -13.64 8.44 37.09
N ASP A 228 -14.70 7.69 37.42
CA ASP A 228 -14.84 7.00 38.70
C ASP A 228 -13.79 5.90 38.91
N ILE A 229 -13.45 5.17 37.84
CA ILE A 229 -12.40 4.14 37.86
C ILE A 229 -11.03 4.81 37.89
N ILE A 230 -10.81 5.85 37.09
CA ILE A 230 -9.56 6.61 37.05
C ILE A 230 -9.23 7.15 38.45
N ALA A 231 -10.19 7.80 39.10
CA ALA A 231 -10.00 8.34 40.45
C ALA A 231 -9.69 7.26 41.49
N ARG A 232 -10.21 6.03 41.29
CA ARG A 232 -9.97 4.91 42.20
C ARG A 232 -8.61 4.23 41.99
N GLU A 233 -8.22 4.00 40.73
CA GLU A 233 -7.07 3.17 40.37
C GLU A 233 -5.79 3.98 40.08
N CYS A 234 -5.90 5.20 39.50
CA CYS A 234 -4.76 6.04 39.08
C CYS A 234 -4.27 7.02 40.16
N LYS A 235 -3.94 6.54 41.36
CA LYS A 235 -3.54 7.40 42.49
C LYS A 235 -2.19 8.10 42.31
N ASP A 236 -1.25 7.41 41.66
CA ASP A 236 0.14 7.81 41.47
C ASP A 236 0.35 8.59 40.16
N VAL A 237 -0.69 8.78 39.36
CA VAL A 237 -0.68 9.70 38.20
C VAL A 237 -0.68 11.15 38.69
N ASP A 238 0.20 11.98 38.14
CA ASP A 238 0.36 13.38 38.56
C ASP A 238 -0.63 14.31 37.85
N ILE A 239 -0.93 14.05 36.58
CA ILE A 239 -1.72 14.92 35.70
C ILE A 239 -2.80 14.10 34.99
N PHE A 240 -4.03 14.62 34.95
CA PHE A 240 -5.08 14.08 34.08
C PHE A 240 -4.96 14.72 32.70
N GLY A 241 -4.40 13.97 31.75
CA GLY A 241 -4.37 14.35 30.35
C GLY A 241 -5.59 13.83 29.60
N THR A 242 -6.14 14.62 28.68
CA THR A 242 -7.28 14.20 27.87
C THR A 242 -7.24 14.73 26.45
N ASN A 243 -7.58 13.87 25.50
CA ASN A 243 -7.95 14.28 24.15
C ASN A 243 -9.46 14.58 24.15
N MET A 244 -9.84 15.80 23.73
CA MET A 244 -11.22 16.27 23.87
C MET A 244 -11.64 17.17 22.70
N TYR A 245 -12.66 16.72 21.97
CA TYR A 245 -13.22 17.40 20.81
C TYR A 245 -14.69 17.76 21.06
N ARG A 246 -14.94 18.82 21.84
CA ARG A 246 -16.30 19.28 22.23
C ARG A 246 -16.78 20.54 21.50
N GLY A 247 -16.05 20.97 20.46
CA GLY A 247 -16.30 22.23 19.76
C GLY A 247 -15.69 23.42 20.50
N VAL A 248 -16.39 24.56 20.56
CA VAL A 248 -15.86 25.84 21.09
C VAL A 248 -15.61 25.86 22.60
N SER A 249 -16.25 24.95 23.35
CA SER A 249 -16.21 24.90 24.82
C SER A 249 -15.97 23.47 25.30
N PHE A 250 -15.25 23.31 26.41
CA PHE A 250 -15.05 22.02 27.08
C PHE A 250 -16.17 21.69 28.07
N GLY A 251 -17.11 22.62 28.28
CA GLY A 251 -18.27 22.45 29.16
C GLY A 251 -17.87 22.27 30.62
N ASP A 252 -18.24 21.13 31.20
CA ASP A 252 -18.06 20.83 32.62
C ASP A 252 -16.70 20.17 32.98
N ALA A 253 -15.80 20.01 32.00
CA ALA A 253 -14.57 19.23 32.15
C ALA A 253 -13.68 19.68 33.33
N PHE A 254 -13.42 20.98 33.44
CA PHE A 254 -12.56 21.52 34.49
C PHE A 254 -13.12 21.24 35.90
N GLU A 255 -14.41 21.48 36.10
CA GLU A 255 -15.10 21.28 37.38
C GLU A 255 -15.20 19.79 37.75
N ARG A 256 -15.54 18.93 36.78
CA ARG A 256 -15.63 17.49 37.00
C ARG A 256 -14.28 16.88 37.36
N VAL A 257 -13.22 17.20 36.63
CA VAL A 257 -11.87 16.67 36.94
C VAL A 257 -11.41 17.13 38.32
N LYS A 258 -11.63 18.41 38.66
CA LYS A 258 -11.31 18.94 39.99
C LYS A 258 -12.07 18.21 41.10
N LYS A 259 -13.36 17.93 40.89
CA LYS A 259 -14.24 17.32 41.90
C LYS A 259 -14.06 15.81 42.03
N GLU A 260 -13.93 15.10 40.91
CA GLU A 260 -13.93 13.64 40.84
C GLU A 260 -12.53 13.04 41.03
N PHE A 261 -11.48 13.67 40.47
CA PHE A 261 -10.12 13.14 40.53
C PHE A 261 -9.15 14.00 41.36
N GLY A 262 -9.34 15.33 41.37
CA GLY A 262 -8.54 16.24 42.19
C GLY A 262 -7.09 16.43 41.71
N LYS A 263 -6.82 16.17 40.43
CA LYS A 263 -5.53 16.37 39.75
C LYS A 263 -5.61 17.55 38.76
N PRO A 264 -4.47 18.17 38.39
CA PRO A 264 -4.44 19.17 37.32
C PRO A 264 -4.90 18.56 35.99
N LEU A 265 -5.58 19.39 35.19
CA LEU A 265 -6.10 19.05 33.86
C LEU A 265 -5.17 19.60 32.78
N LEU A 266 -4.80 18.73 31.85
CA LEU A 266 -4.03 19.03 30.64
C LEU A 266 -4.80 18.52 29.42
N PHE A 267 -5.07 19.37 28.44
CA PHE A 267 -5.63 18.89 27.18
C PHE A 267 -4.49 18.37 26.30
N THR A 268 -4.38 17.06 26.13
CA THR A 268 -3.30 16.43 25.36
C THR A 268 -3.55 16.51 23.85
N GLU A 269 -4.82 16.61 23.43
CA GLU A 269 -5.29 17.02 22.11
C GLU A 269 -6.65 17.74 22.21
N PHE A 270 -6.84 18.75 21.39
CA PHE A 270 -8.13 19.38 21.10
C PHE A 270 -7.99 20.20 19.81
N GLY A 271 -9.07 20.36 19.06
CA GLY A 271 -9.05 21.25 17.90
C GLY A 271 -10.24 21.08 16.98
N ALA A 272 -10.09 21.57 15.75
CA ALA A 272 -11.08 21.51 14.69
C ALA A 272 -10.36 21.31 13.35
N ASP A 273 -10.98 20.61 12.42
CA ASP A 273 -10.53 20.60 11.05
C ASP A 273 -10.85 21.92 10.34
N ALA A 274 -10.11 22.17 9.27
CA ALA A 274 -10.25 23.34 8.41
C ALA A 274 -11.06 23.01 7.14
N PHE A 275 -11.97 22.04 7.18
CA PHE A 275 -12.81 21.68 6.04
C PHE A 275 -14.28 21.73 6.44
N ASN A 276 -15.15 22.14 5.51
CA ASN A 276 -16.59 22.18 5.75
C ASN A 276 -17.25 21.09 4.92
N ALA A 277 -17.80 20.07 5.58
CA ALA A 277 -18.39 18.91 4.92
C ALA A 277 -19.65 19.25 4.09
N LEU A 278 -20.32 20.37 4.38
CA LEU A 278 -21.52 20.81 3.65
C LEU A 278 -21.20 21.59 2.38
N SER A 279 -20.29 22.57 2.47
CA SER A 279 -19.86 23.34 1.30
C SER A 279 -18.81 22.63 0.46
N ASN A 280 -18.15 21.60 1.03
CA ASN A 280 -17.06 20.84 0.42
C ASN A 280 -15.85 21.73 0.06
N GLU A 281 -15.54 22.67 0.95
CA GLU A 281 -14.49 23.67 0.81
C GLU A 281 -13.74 23.87 2.13
N GLU A 282 -12.51 24.39 2.03
CA GLU A 282 -11.70 24.73 3.21
C GLU A 282 -12.33 25.88 4.03
N ASP A 283 -12.49 25.69 5.34
CA ASP A 283 -13.09 26.61 6.31
C ASP A 283 -12.12 26.97 7.44
N GLN A 284 -11.12 27.80 7.11
CA GLN A 284 -10.14 28.29 8.09
C GLN A 284 -10.77 29.18 9.19
N LEU A 285 -11.93 29.80 8.93
CA LEU A 285 -12.53 30.75 9.86
C LEU A 285 -13.19 30.03 11.03
N SER A 286 -13.92 28.96 10.76
CA SER A 286 -14.51 28.11 11.79
C SER A 286 -13.41 27.52 12.67
N GLN A 287 -12.36 26.94 12.06
CA GLN A 287 -11.21 26.41 12.79
C GLN A 287 -10.60 27.44 13.76
N ALA A 288 -10.31 28.65 13.27
CA ALA A 288 -9.74 29.72 14.07
C ALA A 288 -10.66 30.16 15.23
N SER A 289 -11.97 30.15 15.01
CA SER A 289 -12.97 30.53 16.02
C SER A 289 -13.07 29.49 17.15
N TYR A 290 -13.01 28.20 16.83
CA TYR A 290 -12.96 27.14 17.84
C TYR A 290 -11.71 27.24 18.71
N PHE A 291 -10.53 27.41 18.10
CA PHE A 291 -9.28 27.56 18.86
C PHE A 291 -9.27 28.78 19.78
N LEU A 292 -9.83 29.92 19.33
CA LEU A 292 -9.96 31.10 20.18
C LEU A 292 -10.80 30.81 21.43
N GLY A 293 -11.93 30.11 21.27
CA GLY A 293 -12.80 29.70 22.38
C GLY A 293 -12.14 28.69 23.32
N ASN A 294 -11.51 27.66 22.76
CA ASN A 294 -10.82 26.63 23.56
C ASN A 294 -9.70 27.23 24.42
N TRP A 295 -8.80 28.02 23.81
CA TRP A 295 -7.70 28.63 24.56
C TRP A 295 -8.16 29.68 25.57
N ARG A 296 -9.28 30.37 25.30
CA ARG A 296 -9.93 31.21 26.28
C ARG A 296 -10.31 30.38 27.51
N GLU A 297 -11.02 29.27 27.38
CA GLU A 297 -11.39 28.46 28.56
C GLU A 297 -10.17 27.88 29.29
N ILE A 298 -9.13 27.47 28.56
CA ILE A 298 -7.88 26.95 29.14
C ILE A 298 -7.24 28.00 30.07
N TYR A 299 -7.16 29.26 29.63
CA TYR A 299 -6.56 30.33 30.44
C TYR A 299 -7.49 30.82 31.55
N GLU A 300 -8.81 30.88 31.32
CA GLU A 300 -9.77 31.28 32.36
C GLU A 300 -9.81 30.30 33.55
N ASN A 301 -9.43 29.03 33.32
CA ASN A 301 -9.34 27.99 34.34
C ASN A 301 -7.93 27.79 34.91
N ALA A 302 -6.96 28.64 34.58
CA ALA A 302 -5.62 28.63 35.17
C ALA A 302 -5.65 29.02 36.65
N ALA A 303 -4.66 28.57 37.42
CA ALA A 303 -4.52 28.96 38.83
C ALA A 303 -4.44 30.51 38.97
N GLY A 304 -5.28 31.07 39.82
CA GLY A 304 -5.40 32.53 40.02
C GLY A 304 -6.51 33.23 39.23
N MET A 305 -7.17 32.57 38.27
CA MET A 305 -8.22 33.16 37.41
C MET A 305 -9.67 32.98 37.93
N VAL A 306 -9.83 32.55 39.19
CA VAL A 306 -11.11 32.49 39.95
C VAL A 306 -12.17 31.48 39.43
N LYS A 307 -11.94 30.75 38.32
CA LYS A 307 -12.74 29.57 37.92
C LYS A 307 -12.25 28.28 38.61
N ALA A 308 -12.23 27.13 37.90
CA ALA A 308 -11.80 25.86 38.48
C ALA A 308 -10.35 25.89 38.99
N GLY A 309 -9.46 26.64 38.32
CA GLY A 309 -8.08 26.84 38.77
C GLY A 309 -7.22 25.58 38.72
N ASN A 310 -7.56 24.61 37.87
CA ASN A 310 -6.83 23.35 37.69
C ASN A 310 -6.26 23.15 36.28
N SER A 311 -6.41 24.12 35.38
CA SER A 311 -5.85 24.06 34.02
C SER A 311 -4.35 24.34 34.04
N ILE A 312 -3.55 23.44 33.47
CA ILE A 312 -2.11 23.63 33.28
C ILE A 312 -1.71 23.87 31.81
N GLY A 313 -2.68 23.95 30.92
CA GLY A 313 -2.49 24.24 29.49
C GLY A 313 -3.06 23.14 28.60
N GLY A 314 -2.54 23.08 27.38
CA GLY A 314 -2.94 22.06 26.42
C GLY A 314 -2.11 22.04 25.15
N TYR A 315 -2.37 21.05 24.29
CA TYR A 315 -1.74 20.87 22.99
C TYR A 315 -2.79 20.93 21.88
N THR A 316 -2.71 21.98 21.06
CA THR A 316 -3.55 22.13 19.87
C THR A 316 -3.30 20.97 18.90
N PHE A 317 -4.35 20.34 18.38
CA PHE A 317 -4.27 19.30 17.35
C PHE A 317 -4.72 19.88 16.00
N GLN A 318 -3.84 19.98 15.00
CA GLN A 318 -2.39 19.68 15.02
C GLN A 318 -1.58 20.69 14.20
N PHE A 319 -0.24 20.57 14.18
CA PHE A 319 0.59 21.57 13.52
C PHE A 319 0.41 21.62 12.00
N SER A 320 0.45 20.46 11.33
CA SER A 320 0.35 20.37 9.87
C SER A 320 -0.68 19.31 9.44
N ASP A 321 -1.20 19.40 8.21
CA ASP A 321 -2.18 18.45 7.66
C ASP A 321 -1.67 17.01 7.64
N GLY A 322 -2.54 16.04 7.93
CA GLY A 322 -2.20 14.62 7.94
C GLY A 322 -2.74 13.88 6.72
N TRP A 323 -2.12 14.00 5.55
CA TRP A 323 -2.55 13.42 4.25
C TRP A 323 -2.62 11.88 4.19
N TRP A 324 -2.39 11.22 5.33
CA TRP A 324 -2.46 9.77 5.47
C TRP A 324 -3.52 9.33 6.46
N LYS A 325 -4.26 10.27 7.08
CA LYS A 325 -5.15 9.92 8.21
C LYS A 325 -6.36 9.11 7.75
N TYR A 326 -6.83 9.30 6.52
CA TYR A 326 -7.89 8.49 5.92
C TYR A 326 -7.30 7.38 5.05
N GLY A 327 -7.76 6.13 5.21
CA GLY A 327 -7.27 4.96 4.47
C GLY A 327 -5.89 4.45 4.91
N GLN A 328 -5.04 5.31 5.48
CA GLN A 328 -3.74 5.04 6.12
C GLN A 328 -2.65 4.39 5.25
N THR A 329 -3.00 3.73 4.17
CA THR A 329 -2.13 2.95 3.30
C THR A 329 -2.44 3.12 1.80
N SER A 330 -3.47 3.91 1.48
CA SER A 330 -3.93 4.19 0.12
C SER A 330 -4.13 5.69 -0.08
N ASP A 331 -4.07 6.16 -1.33
CA ASP A 331 -4.33 7.56 -1.71
C ASP A 331 -3.46 8.61 -0.95
N LEU A 332 -2.25 8.22 -0.50
CA LEU A 332 -1.35 9.03 0.34
C LEU A 332 -0.82 10.33 -0.32
N ASP A 333 -0.97 10.44 -1.65
CA ASP A 333 -0.61 11.59 -2.49
C ASP A 333 -1.81 12.51 -2.79
N LYS A 334 -2.98 12.20 -2.23
CA LYS A 334 -4.21 12.99 -2.38
C LYS A 334 -4.66 13.50 -1.02
N HIS A 335 -5.00 14.80 -0.95
CA HIS A 335 -5.58 15.37 0.26
C HIS A 335 -7.07 15.01 0.30
N ASP A 336 -7.43 14.02 1.09
CA ASP A 336 -8.77 13.46 1.11
C ASP A 336 -9.79 14.39 1.79
N THR A 337 -11.03 14.37 1.29
CA THR A 337 -12.12 15.24 1.74
C THR A 337 -13.20 14.49 2.55
N HIS A 338 -12.96 13.23 2.89
CA HIS A 338 -13.89 12.38 3.62
C HIS A 338 -13.94 12.73 5.11
N ALA A 339 -15.15 13.05 5.57
CA ALA A 339 -15.44 13.12 7.00
C ALA A 339 -15.70 11.71 7.56
N SER A 340 -14.79 11.19 8.38
CA SER A 340 -14.86 9.81 8.90
C SER A 340 -15.76 9.65 10.12
N TRP A 341 -16.06 10.73 10.85
CA TRP A 341 -16.91 10.70 12.05
C TRP A 341 -17.73 11.98 12.24
N SER A 342 -18.72 11.93 13.13
CA SER A 342 -19.69 13.02 13.36
C SER A 342 -19.51 13.68 14.72
N ASN A 343 -19.64 15.01 14.79
CA ASN A 343 -19.56 15.74 16.05
C ASN A 343 -20.42 17.01 16.08
N GLY A 344 -21.48 16.96 16.91
CA GLY A 344 -22.42 18.07 17.10
C GLY A 344 -21.85 19.31 17.81
N GLY A 345 -20.65 19.25 18.39
CA GLY A 345 -19.96 20.41 18.94
C GLY A 345 -19.49 21.40 17.86
N TYR A 346 -19.36 20.93 16.61
CA TYR A 346 -18.85 21.70 15.47
C TYR A 346 -20.03 22.13 14.57
N PHE A 347 -20.81 23.09 15.07
CA PHE A 347 -22.13 23.44 14.54
C PHE A 347 -22.13 24.13 13.15
N HIS A 348 -20.98 24.52 12.61
CA HIS A 348 -20.88 25.22 11.32
C HIS A 348 -21.19 24.33 10.12
N ASP A 349 -20.97 23.02 10.23
CA ASP A 349 -21.22 22.04 9.17
C ASP A 349 -21.86 20.73 9.66
N TYR A 350 -22.21 20.67 10.95
CA TYR A 350 -22.93 19.53 11.51
C TYR A 350 -24.36 19.40 10.98
N VAL A 351 -24.69 18.19 10.54
CA VAL A 351 -26.06 17.77 10.21
C VAL A 351 -26.32 16.43 10.89
N VAL A 352 -27.47 16.29 11.55
CA VAL A 352 -27.85 15.06 12.25
C VAL A 352 -27.82 13.87 11.28
N GLY A 353 -27.04 12.84 11.62
CA GLY A 353 -26.88 11.62 10.83
C GLY A 353 -25.85 11.71 9.70
N GLU A 354 -25.08 12.80 9.61
CA GLU A 354 -23.98 12.97 8.66
C GLU A 354 -22.67 13.19 9.43
N ASN A 355 -21.55 12.74 8.85
CA ASN A 355 -20.21 13.01 9.37
C ASN A 355 -19.76 14.41 8.95
N ASN A 356 -18.98 15.07 9.81
CA ASN A 356 -18.47 16.41 9.55
C ASN A 356 -17.01 16.64 9.95
N MET A 357 -16.34 15.65 10.56
CA MET A 357 -14.94 15.80 10.99
C MET A 357 -13.99 15.17 9.97
N ASN A 358 -13.12 15.98 9.36
CA ASN A 358 -12.12 15.50 8.40
C ASN A 358 -10.71 15.45 9.00
N GLU A 359 -10.23 14.23 9.26
CA GLU A 359 -8.94 13.95 9.91
C GLU A 359 -7.72 14.51 9.18
N GLU A 360 -7.75 14.64 7.85
CA GLU A 360 -6.59 15.15 7.11
C GLU A 360 -6.43 16.67 7.18
N TRP A 361 -7.46 17.38 7.67
CA TRP A 361 -7.56 18.85 7.63
C TRP A 361 -7.43 19.52 9.01
N PHE A 362 -7.01 18.79 10.05
CA PHE A 362 -6.77 19.35 11.39
C PHE A 362 -5.54 20.26 11.51
N GLY A 363 -4.70 20.36 10.48
CA GLY A 363 -3.50 21.19 10.52
C GLY A 363 -3.84 22.68 10.71
N VAL A 364 -3.11 23.38 11.56
CA VAL A 364 -3.10 24.87 11.57
C VAL A 364 -2.23 25.44 10.45
N CYS A 365 -1.43 24.59 9.79
CA CYS A 365 -0.68 24.87 8.58
C CYS A 365 -1.00 23.84 7.49
N ALA A 366 -1.26 24.32 6.27
CA ALA A 366 -1.38 23.47 5.10
C ALA A 366 0.01 23.06 4.56
N LYS A 367 0.11 21.87 3.95
CA LYS A 367 1.35 21.39 3.30
C LYS A 367 1.39 21.75 1.82
N GLY A 368 2.54 22.27 1.37
CA GLY A 368 2.91 22.34 -0.05
C GLY A 368 3.44 21.00 -0.57
N PRO A 369 3.73 20.92 -1.88
CA PRO A 369 4.31 19.72 -2.49
C PRO A 369 5.60 19.27 -1.80
N THR A 370 5.77 17.96 -1.67
CA THR A 370 7.00 17.38 -1.14
C THR A 370 8.06 17.33 -2.23
N ASN A 371 9.27 17.83 -1.92
CA ASN A 371 10.40 17.78 -2.85
C ASN A 371 11.11 16.42 -2.83
N GLU A 372 12.06 16.21 -3.74
CA GLU A 372 12.80 14.95 -3.87
C GLU A 372 13.59 14.51 -2.62
N ARG A 373 13.82 15.42 -1.67
CA ARG A 373 14.48 15.13 -0.39
C ARG A 373 13.51 14.80 0.74
N GLY A 374 12.20 14.86 0.49
CA GLY A 374 11.17 14.67 1.51
C GLY A 374 10.85 15.94 2.31
N SER A 375 11.34 17.13 1.93
CA SER A 375 10.96 18.39 2.58
C SER A 375 9.78 19.05 1.87
N TYR A 376 9.00 19.83 2.60
CA TYR A 376 7.88 20.61 2.09
C TYR A 376 7.82 21.98 2.75
N GLN A 377 7.12 22.92 2.12
CA GLN A 377 6.81 24.21 2.72
C GLN A 377 5.45 24.15 3.44
N LEU A 378 5.35 24.86 4.56
CA LEU A 378 4.10 25.02 5.31
C LEU A 378 3.48 26.39 5.05
N TYR A 379 2.16 26.42 4.95
CA TYR A 379 1.35 27.62 4.70
C TYR A 379 0.40 27.83 5.90
N PRO A 380 0.69 28.79 6.79
CA PRO A 380 -0.15 29.07 7.95
C PRO A 380 -1.60 29.40 7.59
N ARG A 381 -2.56 28.80 8.32
CA ARG A 381 -3.99 29.14 8.25
C ARG A 381 -4.36 30.26 9.22
N ALA A 382 -5.60 30.75 9.13
CA ALA A 382 -6.13 31.71 10.10
C ALA A 382 -5.92 31.27 11.57
N ALA A 383 -6.06 29.98 11.86
CA ALA A 383 -5.81 29.41 13.18
C ALA A 383 -4.40 29.70 13.72
N TYR A 384 -3.35 29.58 12.90
CA TYR A 384 -1.97 29.89 13.30
C TYR A 384 -1.84 31.33 13.81
N TYR A 385 -2.42 32.28 13.07
CA TYR A 385 -2.34 33.69 13.44
C TYR A 385 -3.16 34.02 14.71
N VAL A 386 -4.32 33.37 14.90
CA VAL A 386 -5.09 33.48 16.15
C VAL A 386 -4.30 32.92 17.33
N LEU A 387 -3.72 31.73 17.19
CA LEU A 387 -2.90 31.11 18.26
C LEU A 387 -1.68 31.96 18.60
N LYS A 388 -1.05 32.57 17.59
CA LYS A 388 0.06 33.51 17.78
C LYS A 388 -0.31 34.69 18.67
N ASP A 389 -1.49 35.27 18.45
CA ASP A 389 -2.00 36.37 19.26
C ASP A 389 -2.39 35.84 20.66
N VAL A 390 -3.13 34.73 20.75
CA VAL A 390 -3.52 34.08 22.02
C VAL A 390 -2.32 33.82 22.94
N HIS A 391 -1.24 33.23 22.42
CA HIS A 391 -0.08 32.82 23.21
C HIS A 391 0.83 33.98 23.68
N GLN A 392 0.56 35.23 23.29
CA GLN A 392 1.23 36.39 23.89
C GLN A 392 0.70 36.68 25.30
N TYR A 393 -0.49 36.19 25.67
CA TYR A 393 -1.04 36.37 27.00
C TYR A 393 -0.41 35.39 27.99
N ASN A 394 0.08 35.89 29.13
CA ASN A 394 0.60 35.06 30.22
C ASN A 394 -0.39 35.07 31.41
N PRO A 395 -1.12 33.97 31.68
CA PRO A 395 -2.10 33.91 32.76
C PRO A 395 -1.48 33.93 34.18
N TYR A 396 -0.16 33.86 34.31
CA TYR A 396 0.54 33.89 35.59
C TYR A 396 1.28 35.22 35.87
N ALA A 397 1.11 36.23 35.03
CA ALA A 397 1.74 37.54 35.25
C ALA A 397 1.15 38.27 36.48
N LYS A 398 1.99 39.04 37.19
CA LYS A 398 1.71 39.59 38.54
C LYS A 398 0.48 40.51 38.66
N GLU A 399 -0.03 41.05 37.56
CA GLU A 399 -1.15 42.00 37.51
C GLU A 399 -2.32 41.49 36.64
N THR A 400 -2.44 40.18 36.45
CA THR A 400 -3.52 39.60 35.65
C THR A 400 -4.82 39.42 36.44
N SER A 401 -5.95 39.57 35.74
CA SER A 401 -7.30 39.32 36.26
C SER A 401 -8.17 38.78 35.13
N LEU A 402 -9.25 38.07 35.49
CA LEU A 402 -10.21 37.53 34.53
C LEU A 402 -10.74 38.61 33.57
N SER A 403 -11.08 39.81 34.07
CA SER A 403 -11.59 40.91 33.24
C SER A 403 -10.57 41.45 32.24
N MET A 404 -9.27 41.49 32.60
CA MET A 404 -8.21 41.90 31.67
C MET A 404 -7.99 40.84 30.59
N MET A 405 -8.06 39.56 30.96
CA MET A 405 -7.96 38.46 30.02
C MET A 405 -9.13 38.49 29.01
N GLU A 406 -10.36 38.61 29.49
CA GLU A 406 -11.54 38.71 28.63
C GLU A 406 -11.43 39.91 27.67
N SER A 407 -10.96 41.06 28.16
CA SER A 407 -10.71 42.23 27.32
C SER A 407 -9.65 41.97 26.24
N TYR A 408 -8.59 41.24 26.59
CA TYR A 408 -7.53 40.86 25.65
C TYR A 408 -8.07 39.92 24.55
N PHE A 409 -8.76 38.85 24.94
CA PHE A 409 -9.32 37.86 24.00
C PHE A 409 -10.41 38.46 23.10
N ASN A 410 -11.24 39.37 23.61
CA ASN A 410 -12.23 40.09 22.79
C ASN A 410 -11.58 40.98 21.71
N GLY A 411 -10.31 41.35 21.88
CA GLY A 411 -9.53 42.09 20.88
C GLY A 411 -9.00 41.22 19.74
N ILE A 412 -8.97 39.89 19.89
CA ILE A 412 -8.51 38.96 18.86
C ILE A 412 -9.67 38.67 17.91
N GLN A 413 -9.50 39.00 16.62
CA GLN A 413 -10.54 38.86 15.60
C GLN A 413 -10.14 37.79 14.57
N PRO A 414 -10.83 36.62 14.52
CA PRO A 414 -10.53 35.56 13.56
C PRO A 414 -10.57 36.02 12.09
N ILE A 415 -11.38 37.02 11.76
CA ILE A 415 -11.47 37.61 10.42
C ILE A 415 -10.15 38.31 10.03
N GLU A 416 -9.48 39.01 10.95
CA GLU A 416 -8.19 39.64 10.66
C GLU A 416 -7.10 38.59 10.41
N ALA A 417 -7.13 37.49 11.18
CA ALA A 417 -6.26 36.34 10.98
C ALA A 417 -6.49 35.68 9.61
N GLN A 418 -7.76 35.53 9.19
CA GLN A 418 -8.09 35.04 7.86
C GLN A 418 -7.56 35.96 6.75
N LEU A 419 -7.64 37.29 6.92
CA LEU A 419 -7.07 38.24 5.97
C LEU A 419 -5.55 38.11 5.84
N LYS A 420 -4.83 37.84 6.94
CA LYS A 420 -3.38 37.56 6.93
C LYS A 420 -3.09 36.26 6.17
N ALA A 421 -3.84 35.18 6.45
CA ALA A 421 -3.67 33.87 5.83
C ALA A 421 -4.00 33.83 4.32
N ARG A 422 -4.70 34.84 3.76
CA ARG A 422 -4.98 34.90 2.32
C ARG A 422 -3.72 34.91 1.46
N GLY A 423 -2.64 35.52 1.94
CA GLY A 423 -1.36 35.53 1.24
C GLY A 423 -0.77 34.12 1.13
N ASP A 424 -0.77 33.38 2.24
CA ASP A 424 -0.29 32.00 2.31
C ASP A 424 -1.18 31.06 1.48
N LYS A 425 -2.51 31.21 1.56
CA LYS A 425 -3.45 30.47 0.73
C LYS A 425 -3.22 30.73 -0.77
N ALA A 426 -3.06 32.00 -1.17
CA ALA A 426 -2.80 32.34 -2.56
C ALA A 426 -1.43 31.81 -3.05
N ALA A 427 -0.42 31.77 -2.18
CA ALA A 427 0.87 31.15 -2.50
C ALA A 427 0.73 29.63 -2.69
N LEU A 428 0.03 28.94 -1.79
CA LEU A 428 -0.26 27.52 -1.91
C LEU A 428 -1.07 27.19 -3.17
N GLU A 429 -2.12 27.96 -3.47
CA GLU A 429 -2.90 27.82 -4.71
C GLU A 429 -2.06 28.12 -5.96
N GLY A 430 -1.11 29.06 -5.85
CA GLY A 430 -0.12 29.37 -6.87
C GLY A 430 0.84 28.20 -7.13
N GLU A 431 1.23 27.45 -6.10
CA GLU A 431 2.05 26.24 -6.23
C GLU A 431 1.24 25.03 -6.72
N LYS A 432 0.01 24.85 -6.23
CA LYS A 432 -0.90 23.78 -6.69
C LYS A 432 -1.41 23.96 -8.13
N THR A 433 -1.21 25.14 -8.72
CA THR A 433 -1.50 25.53 -10.11
C THR A 433 -2.79 24.94 -10.74
N LYS A 434 -3.94 25.62 -10.50
CA LYS A 434 -5.18 25.66 -11.31
C LYS A 434 -5.99 24.36 -11.45
N LYS A 435 -7.30 24.52 -11.72
CA LYS A 435 -8.25 23.45 -12.12
C LYS A 435 -7.75 22.53 -13.24
N ILE A 436 -6.68 22.92 -13.94
CA ILE A 436 -5.98 22.12 -14.94
C ILE A 436 -4.47 22.31 -14.70
N SER A 437 -3.74 21.22 -14.54
CA SER A 437 -2.30 21.16 -14.31
C SER A 437 -1.65 20.12 -15.24
N LEU A 438 -0.32 20.17 -15.35
CA LEU A 438 0.46 19.14 -16.03
C LEU A 438 0.70 17.99 -15.06
N SER A 439 0.13 16.82 -15.34
CA SER A 439 0.31 15.64 -14.47
C SER A 439 1.61 14.89 -14.78
N ARG A 440 2.12 15.03 -16.01
CA ARG A 440 3.34 14.37 -16.46
C ARG A 440 3.98 15.11 -17.62
N LEU A 441 5.29 15.29 -17.56
CA LEU A 441 6.13 15.60 -18.69
C LEU A 441 7.40 14.77 -18.58
N SER A 442 7.47 13.71 -19.38
CA SER A 442 8.63 12.84 -19.38
C SER A 442 9.15 12.57 -20.79
N ALA A 443 10.45 12.36 -20.90
CA ALA A 443 11.11 11.97 -22.14
C ALA A 443 12.08 10.82 -21.86
N GLU A 444 12.08 9.83 -22.74
CA GLU A 444 12.96 8.67 -22.69
C GLU A 444 13.81 8.65 -23.95
N PHE A 445 15.09 8.97 -23.80
CA PHE A 445 16.08 8.88 -24.85
C PHE A 445 16.89 7.61 -24.63
N THR A 446 16.83 6.68 -25.58
CA THR A 446 17.52 5.40 -25.46
C THR A 446 18.41 5.19 -26.68
N THR A 447 19.60 4.63 -26.48
CA THR A 447 20.42 4.10 -27.57
C THR A 447 20.64 2.61 -27.38
N PHE A 448 20.83 1.91 -28.49
CA PHE A 448 21.00 0.46 -28.53
C PHE A 448 22.24 0.16 -29.36
N ASN A 449 23.14 -0.64 -28.81
CA ASN A 449 24.22 -1.26 -29.56
C ASN A 449 24.08 -2.77 -29.42
N THR A 450 23.84 -3.46 -30.53
CA THR A 450 23.58 -4.90 -30.54
C THR A 450 24.65 -5.66 -31.32
N GLY A 451 24.87 -6.91 -30.94
CA GLY A 451 25.79 -7.80 -31.61
C GLY A 451 25.54 -9.25 -31.24
N GLY A 452 26.26 -10.14 -31.90
CA GLY A 452 26.18 -11.57 -31.62
C GLY A 452 26.85 -12.39 -32.70
N SER A 453 26.76 -13.70 -32.58
CA SER A 453 27.31 -14.66 -33.54
C SER A 453 26.43 -15.89 -33.63
N LEU A 454 26.37 -16.49 -34.83
CA LEU A 454 25.50 -17.63 -35.15
C LEU A 454 24.02 -17.29 -34.92
N ILE A 455 23.61 -16.11 -35.41
CA ILE A 455 22.28 -15.55 -35.24
C ILE A 455 21.63 -15.20 -36.58
N THR A 456 20.30 -15.16 -36.60
CA THR A 456 19.53 -14.72 -37.78
C THR A 456 19.50 -13.21 -37.98
N THR A 457 19.91 -12.42 -36.99
CA THR A 457 19.97 -10.96 -37.11
C THR A 457 21.03 -10.57 -38.13
N PRO A 458 20.68 -9.80 -39.18
CA PRO A 458 21.63 -9.43 -40.22
C PRO A 458 22.58 -8.32 -39.74
N ASP A 459 23.72 -8.16 -40.42
CA ASP A 459 24.65 -7.05 -40.14
C ASP A 459 24.04 -5.68 -40.53
N GLU A 460 23.28 -5.64 -41.63
CA GLU A 460 22.66 -4.44 -42.19
C GLU A 460 21.17 -4.69 -42.50
N PRO A 461 20.30 -3.66 -42.49
CA PRO A 461 18.88 -3.80 -42.84
C PRO A 461 18.66 -4.35 -44.24
N ASP A 462 17.75 -5.32 -44.36
CA ASP A 462 17.22 -5.79 -45.64
C ASP A 462 15.81 -5.22 -45.86
N PRO A 463 15.62 -4.25 -46.78
CA PRO A 463 14.31 -3.67 -47.06
C PRO A 463 13.33 -4.65 -47.73
N GLU A 464 13.82 -5.69 -48.39
CA GLU A 464 12.99 -6.68 -49.11
C GLU A 464 12.48 -7.78 -48.17
N ASN A 465 13.13 -7.97 -47.02
CA ASN A 465 12.76 -8.96 -46.00
C ASN A 465 12.90 -8.38 -44.58
N PRO A 466 11.95 -7.52 -44.15
CA PRO A 466 12.04 -6.87 -42.86
C PRO A 466 11.90 -7.88 -41.70
N VAL A 467 13.01 -8.07 -40.96
CA VAL A 467 13.07 -8.87 -39.73
C VAL A 467 13.39 -7.99 -38.52
N TYR A 468 13.09 -8.47 -37.31
CA TYR A 468 13.45 -7.78 -36.07
C TYR A 468 14.17 -8.76 -35.12
N PRO A 469 15.33 -8.38 -34.54
CA PRO A 469 16.11 -7.17 -34.82
C PRO A 469 16.53 -7.06 -36.29
N ASN A 470 16.50 -5.85 -36.85
CA ASN A 470 16.70 -5.65 -38.30
C ASN A 470 18.17 -5.47 -38.72
N GLN A 471 19.07 -5.25 -37.77
CA GLN A 471 20.51 -5.03 -38.00
C GLN A 471 21.30 -5.25 -36.71
N LEU A 472 22.62 -5.43 -36.82
CA LEU A 472 23.56 -5.30 -35.71
C LEU A 472 24.09 -3.87 -35.62
N GLY A 473 24.77 -3.54 -34.52
CA GLY A 473 25.34 -2.22 -34.30
C GLY A 473 24.38 -1.23 -33.67
N PHE A 474 24.45 0.04 -34.06
CA PHE A 474 23.84 1.17 -33.33
C PHE A 474 22.45 1.55 -33.85
N ASP A 475 21.53 1.83 -32.92
CA ASP A 475 20.26 2.52 -33.17
C ASP A 475 19.85 3.35 -31.93
N HIS A 476 18.72 4.06 -32.01
CA HIS A 476 18.26 5.00 -30.99
C HIS A 476 16.74 5.13 -30.97
N MET A 477 16.18 5.57 -29.85
CA MET A 477 14.73 5.75 -29.66
C MET A 477 14.45 7.02 -28.87
N GLN A 478 13.33 7.68 -29.18
CA GLN A 478 12.78 8.76 -28.36
C GLN A 478 11.29 8.54 -28.10
N SER A 479 10.92 8.54 -26.82
CA SER A 479 9.53 8.39 -26.36
C SER A 479 9.19 9.55 -25.42
N PHE A 480 8.14 10.30 -25.70
CA PHE A 480 7.71 11.45 -24.90
C PHE A 480 6.34 11.20 -24.31
N TYR A 481 6.10 11.64 -23.09
CA TYR A 481 4.80 11.54 -22.44
C TYR A 481 4.37 12.89 -21.89
N VAL A 482 3.13 13.26 -22.19
CA VAL A 482 2.51 14.50 -21.73
C VAL A 482 1.18 14.16 -21.08
N GLY A 483 1.02 14.50 -19.81
CA GLY A 483 -0.16 14.26 -19.01
C GLY A 483 -0.81 15.55 -18.55
N VAL A 484 -2.13 15.59 -18.61
CA VAL A 484 -2.94 16.72 -18.12
C VAL A 484 -3.89 16.20 -17.07
N GLU A 485 -3.90 16.85 -15.91
CA GLU A 485 -4.86 16.59 -14.85
C GLU A 485 -5.83 17.77 -14.73
N ALA A 486 -7.08 17.48 -14.43
CA ALA A 486 -8.11 18.46 -14.16
C ALA A 486 -8.84 18.16 -12.85
N ASN A 487 -8.96 19.17 -11.99
CA ASN A 487 -9.64 19.14 -10.70
C ASN A 487 -10.71 20.26 -10.67
N PRO A 488 -11.86 20.08 -11.36
CA PRO A 488 -12.88 21.13 -11.47
C PRO A 488 -13.55 21.48 -10.13
N SER A 489 -13.60 20.53 -9.18
CA SER A 489 -14.06 20.66 -7.80
C SER A 489 -13.26 19.73 -6.87
N SER A 490 -13.32 19.94 -5.56
CA SER A 490 -12.60 19.15 -4.54
C SER A 490 -12.97 17.66 -4.51
N ASN A 491 -14.07 17.27 -5.15
CA ASN A 491 -14.56 15.89 -5.20
C ASN A 491 -14.56 15.27 -6.60
N VAL A 492 -13.96 15.93 -7.60
CA VAL A 492 -13.83 15.41 -8.97
C VAL A 492 -12.41 15.62 -9.46
N SER A 493 -11.79 14.56 -9.96
CA SER A 493 -10.49 14.59 -10.62
C SER A 493 -10.52 13.81 -11.92
N ALA A 494 -9.73 14.22 -12.90
CA ALA A 494 -9.56 13.51 -14.17
C ALA A 494 -8.12 13.66 -14.67
N ASN A 495 -7.56 12.58 -15.19
CA ASN A 495 -6.21 12.52 -15.72
C ASN A 495 -6.21 11.88 -17.11
N VAL A 496 -5.42 12.44 -18.03
CA VAL A 496 -5.13 11.82 -19.32
C VAL A 496 -3.67 12.00 -19.67
N GLU A 497 -3.01 10.90 -20.04
CA GLU A 497 -1.63 10.89 -20.53
C GLU A 497 -1.58 10.49 -22.00
N PHE A 498 -0.77 11.22 -22.77
CA PHE A 498 -0.47 10.94 -24.17
C PHE A 498 0.99 10.48 -24.28
N ASN A 499 1.24 9.51 -25.14
CA ASN A 499 2.59 9.16 -25.59
C ASN A 499 2.81 9.62 -27.04
N ILE A 500 3.99 10.17 -27.28
CA ILE A 500 4.42 10.75 -28.56
C ILE A 500 5.77 10.13 -28.91
N LEU A 501 5.89 9.57 -30.11
CA LEU A 501 7.08 8.84 -30.57
C LEU A 501 7.95 9.71 -31.49
N GLY A 502 9.24 9.78 -31.19
CA GLY A 502 10.30 10.21 -32.12
C GLY A 502 10.78 9.02 -32.95
N ASN A 503 12.08 8.78 -33.05
CA ASN A 503 12.59 7.55 -33.69
C ASN A 503 12.20 6.30 -32.88
N VAL A 504 11.91 5.20 -33.56
CA VAL A 504 11.62 3.90 -32.96
C VAL A 504 12.72 2.95 -33.36
N ALA A 505 13.45 2.42 -32.38
CA ALA A 505 14.56 1.51 -32.64
C ALA A 505 14.06 0.18 -33.23
N LEU A 506 14.82 -0.35 -34.20
CA LEU A 506 14.49 -1.57 -34.94
C LEU A 506 15.46 -2.73 -34.60
N ASN A 507 16.61 -2.42 -34.00
CA ASN A 507 17.62 -3.38 -33.59
C ASN A 507 17.58 -3.94 -32.14
N PRO A 508 16.66 -3.57 -31.21
CA PRO A 508 16.68 -4.16 -29.86
C PRO A 508 16.45 -5.67 -29.86
N ILE A 509 17.22 -6.43 -29.08
CA ILE A 509 17.11 -7.92 -29.02
C ILE A 509 15.80 -8.38 -28.36
N ASP A 510 15.24 -7.53 -27.51
CA ASP A 510 13.89 -7.63 -26.96
C ASP A 510 12.95 -6.83 -27.85
N GLN A 511 12.41 -7.50 -28.88
CA GLN A 511 11.69 -6.89 -29.99
C GLN A 511 10.27 -6.41 -29.68
N ILE A 512 9.69 -6.80 -28.55
CA ILE A 512 8.33 -6.41 -28.13
C ILE A 512 8.41 -5.43 -26.95
N PHE A 513 7.99 -4.19 -27.19
CA PHE A 513 7.98 -3.07 -26.26
C PHE A 513 6.98 -2.00 -26.75
N TYR A 514 6.55 -1.09 -25.89
CA TYR A 514 5.43 -0.19 -26.18
C TYR A 514 5.60 0.67 -27.44
N GLU A 515 6.79 1.21 -27.67
CA GLU A 515 7.12 2.10 -28.80
C GLU A 515 7.16 1.37 -30.15
N ASN A 516 7.24 0.03 -30.18
CA ASN A 516 7.34 -0.73 -31.42
C ASN A 516 6.08 -0.60 -32.32
N ARG A 517 4.96 -0.09 -31.79
CA ARG A 517 3.76 0.24 -32.57
C ARG A 517 3.99 1.33 -33.62
N GLY A 518 5.08 2.09 -33.49
CA GLY A 518 5.50 3.12 -34.44
C GLY A 518 6.49 2.61 -35.50
N ARG A 519 6.73 1.29 -35.59
CA ARG A 519 7.54 0.69 -36.65
C ARG A 519 6.93 0.93 -38.03
N PRO A 520 7.74 1.06 -39.09
CA PRO A 520 7.24 1.10 -40.47
C PRO A 520 6.41 -0.15 -40.79
N VAL A 521 5.30 0.02 -41.49
CA VAL A 521 4.47 -1.09 -41.97
C VAL A 521 4.30 -0.96 -43.47
N GLU A 522 4.51 -2.06 -44.18
CA GLU A 522 4.23 -2.16 -45.61
C GLU A 522 2.75 -2.49 -45.83
N VAL A 523 2.05 -1.69 -46.62
CA VAL A 523 0.64 -1.90 -46.95
C VAL A 523 0.49 -2.14 -48.45
N SER A 524 -0.06 -3.28 -48.83
CA SER A 524 -0.33 -3.59 -50.24
C SER A 524 -1.46 -2.72 -50.80
N GLY A 525 -1.15 -1.91 -51.81
CA GLY A 525 -2.12 -1.08 -52.54
C GLY A 525 -2.33 -1.54 -53.99
N ASN A 526 -3.38 -1.03 -54.63
CA ASN A 526 -3.71 -1.33 -56.04
C ASN A 526 -2.59 -0.96 -57.04
N ASN A 527 -1.61 -0.13 -56.63
CA ASN A 527 -0.48 0.33 -57.46
C ASN A 527 0.88 -0.19 -56.94
N GLY A 528 0.89 -1.26 -56.13
CA GLY A 528 2.08 -1.80 -55.47
C GLY A 528 2.06 -1.57 -53.96
N ASN A 529 3.05 -2.14 -53.26
CA ASN A 529 3.21 -1.97 -51.83
C ASN A 529 3.65 -0.54 -51.48
N VAL A 530 3.09 0.03 -50.42
CA VAL A 530 3.42 1.36 -49.90
C VAL A 530 3.93 1.21 -48.47
N ASN A 531 5.16 1.65 -48.22
CA ASN A 531 5.70 1.73 -46.87
C ASN A 531 5.15 2.95 -46.14
N ILE A 532 4.47 2.71 -45.02
CA ILE A 532 3.99 3.75 -44.12
C ILE A 532 4.96 3.82 -42.93
N GLU A 533 5.82 4.84 -42.93
CA GLU A 533 6.88 5.00 -41.93
C GLU A 533 6.40 5.55 -40.58
N SER A 534 5.17 6.07 -40.49
CA SER A 534 4.69 6.80 -39.30
C SER A 534 3.23 6.52 -38.96
N LEU A 535 2.96 5.33 -38.43
CA LEU A 535 1.68 4.98 -37.81
C LEU A 535 1.77 5.14 -36.28
N ASN A 536 0.66 5.45 -35.63
CA ASN A 536 0.50 5.46 -34.16
C ASN A 536 1.56 6.27 -33.36
N ARG A 537 2.13 7.32 -33.98
CA ARG A 537 3.13 8.19 -33.36
C ARG A 537 2.59 8.98 -32.17
N VAL A 538 1.27 9.21 -32.09
CA VAL A 538 0.59 9.83 -30.94
C VAL A 538 -0.55 8.92 -30.50
N GLN A 539 -0.60 8.57 -29.21
CA GLN A 539 -1.64 7.72 -28.65
C GLN A 539 -1.95 8.12 -27.20
N VAL A 540 -3.21 7.99 -26.79
CA VAL A 540 -3.57 8.03 -25.36
C VAL A 540 -2.90 6.84 -24.67
N TYR A 541 -1.97 7.12 -23.77
CA TYR A 541 -1.22 6.12 -23.03
C TYR A 541 -2.04 5.54 -21.88
N ARG A 542 -2.67 6.39 -21.08
CA ARG A 542 -3.59 6.00 -20.00
C ARG A 542 -4.50 7.16 -19.62
N ALA A 543 -5.60 6.85 -18.95
CA ALA A 543 -6.50 7.84 -18.39
C ALA A 543 -7.18 7.30 -17.12
N SER A 544 -7.61 8.21 -16.27
CA SER A 544 -8.44 7.92 -15.10
C SER A 544 -9.33 9.10 -14.76
N TYR A 545 -10.42 8.83 -14.04
CA TYR A 545 -11.21 9.89 -13.42
C TYR A 545 -11.84 9.38 -12.13
N GLN A 546 -12.03 10.28 -11.17
CA GLN A 546 -12.74 10.00 -9.94
C GLN A 546 -13.83 11.04 -9.71
N TRP A 547 -14.98 10.60 -9.22
CA TRP A 547 -16.04 11.47 -8.75
C TRP A 547 -16.61 10.94 -7.44
N ASN A 548 -16.24 11.60 -6.34
CA ASN A 548 -16.75 11.35 -5.01
C ASN A 548 -18.05 12.16 -4.79
N HIS A 549 -19.19 11.55 -5.11
CA HIS A 549 -20.51 12.15 -4.93
C HIS A 549 -21.14 11.75 -3.58
N LYS A 550 -22.14 12.52 -3.11
CA LYS A 550 -22.88 12.24 -1.86
C LYS A 550 -23.53 10.84 -1.84
N LEU A 551 -23.85 10.29 -3.01
CA LEU A 551 -24.55 9.02 -3.17
C LEU A 551 -23.67 7.89 -3.74
N PHE A 552 -22.47 8.20 -4.25
CA PHE A 552 -21.59 7.20 -4.85
C PHE A 552 -20.14 7.70 -4.95
N ASP A 553 -19.18 6.78 -5.02
CA ASP A 553 -17.85 7.03 -5.57
C ASP A 553 -17.74 6.37 -6.94
N LEU A 554 -17.32 7.11 -7.98
CA LEU A 554 -17.17 6.62 -9.33
C LEU A 554 -15.70 6.72 -9.75
N LYS A 555 -15.10 5.61 -10.15
CA LYS A 555 -13.71 5.50 -10.61
C LYS A 555 -13.68 4.97 -12.03
N GLY A 556 -13.20 5.76 -12.98
CA GLY A 556 -12.96 5.34 -14.36
C GLY A 556 -11.48 5.07 -14.62
N PHE A 557 -11.20 4.08 -15.46
CA PHE A 557 -9.84 3.65 -15.78
C PHE A 557 -9.68 3.23 -17.24
N TYR A 558 -8.54 3.59 -17.83
CA TYR A 558 -8.05 3.13 -19.12
C TYR A 558 -6.53 2.96 -19.02
N ARG A 559 -6.03 1.71 -19.12
CA ARG A 559 -4.63 1.34 -18.84
C ARG A 559 -4.14 1.83 -17.46
N THR A 560 -5.07 1.89 -16.50
CA THR A 560 -4.85 2.28 -15.10
C THR A 560 -5.39 1.19 -14.20
N GLY A 561 -4.55 0.56 -13.40
CA GLY A 561 -4.92 -0.63 -12.61
C GLY A 561 -6.06 -0.39 -11.62
N HIS A 562 -6.81 -1.46 -11.34
CA HIS A 562 -7.79 -1.51 -10.25
C HIS A 562 -7.61 -2.77 -9.41
N TYR A 563 -8.09 -2.72 -8.17
CA TYR A 563 -7.99 -3.83 -7.22
C TYR A 563 -9.13 -4.84 -7.39
N HIS A 564 -9.01 -5.99 -6.73
CA HIS A 564 -9.98 -7.09 -6.79
C HIS A 564 -11.07 -6.98 -5.71
N TRP A 565 -12.21 -7.66 -5.89
CA TRP A 565 -13.28 -7.71 -4.86
C TRP A 565 -13.17 -8.88 -3.85
N GLY A 566 -12.06 -9.63 -3.85
CA GLY A 566 -11.87 -10.82 -2.99
C GLY A 566 -12.07 -10.58 -1.49
N TYR A 567 -11.53 -9.49 -0.94
CA TYR A 567 -11.73 -9.13 0.48
C TYR A 567 -13.13 -8.55 0.77
N GLU A 568 -13.91 -8.26 -0.27
CA GLU A 568 -15.27 -7.72 -0.18
C GLU A 568 -16.38 -8.77 -0.38
N GLY A 569 -16.01 -10.06 -0.31
CA GLY A 569 -16.94 -11.20 -0.43
C GLY A 569 -17.07 -11.80 -1.83
N ASP A 570 -16.20 -11.44 -2.78
CA ASP A 570 -16.08 -12.15 -4.06
C ASP A 570 -15.37 -13.50 -3.90
N PHE A 571 -16.05 -14.44 -3.26
CA PHE A 571 -15.50 -15.75 -2.87
C PHE A 571 -15.13 -16.67 -4.04
N PHE A 572 -15.64 -16.34 -5.24
CA PHE A 572 -15.39 -17.06 -6.49
C PHE A 572 -14.52 -16.28 -7.47
N GLY A 573 -13.96 -15.12 -7.09
CA GLY A 573 -13.00 -14.36 -7.90
C GLY A 573 -13.52 -13.88 -9.25
N LEU A 574 -14.77 -13.39 -9.31
CA LEU A 574 -15.36 -12.85 -10.53
C LEU A 574 -14.76 -11.50 -10.98
N TYR A 575 -14.27 -10.69 -10.05
CA TYR A 575 -13.62 -9.40 -10.33
C TYR A 575 -12.16 -9.42 -9.85
N PRO A 576 -11.21 -9.84 -10.73
CA PRO A 576 -9.81 -9.99 -10.39
C PRO A 576 -9.08 -8.64 -10.33
N GLU A 577 -7.86 -8.68 -9.79
CA GLU A 577 -6.96 -7.52 -9.81
C GLU A 577 -6.44 -7.30 -11.23
N ALA A 578 -6.34 -6.04 -11.65
CA ALA A 578 -5.91 -5.66 -12.99
C ALA A 578 -4.64 -4.78 -12.99
N ASN A 579 -3.69 -5.09 -12.10
CA ASN A 579 -2.36 -4.50 -12.08
C ASN A 579 -1.37 -5.39 -12.82
N TYR A 580 -1.00 -5.02 -14.05
CA TYR A 580 -0.18 -5.85 -14.94
C TYR A 580 1.31 -5.45 -15.02
N GLY A 581 1.70 -4.37 -14.33
CA GLY A 581 3.08 -3.87 -14.37
C GLY A 581 3.56 -3.60 -15.81
N PRO A 582 4.77 -4.01 -16.21
CA PRO A 582 5.31 -3.75 -17.54
C PRO A 582 4.61 -4.54 -18.67
N ASN A 583 3.79 -5.54 -18.36
CA ASN A 583 3.18 -6.40 -19.38
C ASN A 583 2.24 -5.63 -20.32
N ILE A 584 1.50 -4.62 -19.82
CA ILE A 584 0.63 -3.77 -20.65
C ILE A 584 1.42 -2.96 -21.69
N ASP A 585 2.69 -2.65 -21.40
CA ASP A 585 3.58 -1.94 -22.30
C ASP A 585 4.24 -2.92 -23.28
N ILE A 586 4.70 -4.08 -22.79
CA ILE A 586 5.26 -5.14 -23.63
C ILE A 586 4.27 -5.54 -24.73
N TYR A 587 3.02 -5.85 -24.39
CA TYR A 587 2.04 -6.32 -25.39
C TYR A 587 1.09 -5.24 -25.91
N ASN A 588 1.32 -3.97 -25.55
CA ASN A 588 0.47 -2.84 -25.95
C ASN A 588 -1.03 -3.09 -25.62
N GLY A 589 -1.30 -3.66 -24.43
CA GLY A 589 -2.63 -4.03 -23.98
C GLY A 589 -3.46 -2.82 -23.57
N ILE A 590 -4.75 -2.74 -23.94
CA ILE A 590 -5.59 -1.60 -23.54
C ILE A 590 -6.26 -1.79 -22.18
N ALA A 591 -6.20 -3.00 -21.63
CA ALA A 591 -6.75 -3.33 -20.33
C ALA A 591 -5.92 -2.72 -19.18
N PRO A 592 -6.55 -2.41 -18.04
CA PRO A 592 -8.00 -2.41 -17.84
C PRO A 592 -8.68 -1.18 -18.47
N PHE A 593 -9.93 -1.35 -18.92
CA PHE A 593 -10.75 -0.29 -19.52
C PHE A 593 -12.22 -0.42 -19.07
N GLY A 594 -12.68 0.54 -18.28
CA GLY A 594 -14.03 0.61 -17.76
C GLY A 594 -14.21 1.62 -16.63
N PHE A 595 -15.23 1.40 -15.81
CA PHE A 595 -15.42 2.11 -14.56
C PHE A 595 -15.95 1.18 -13.46
N GLU A 596 -15.72 1.58 -12.21
CA GLU A 596 -16.33 1.05 -11.00
C GLU A 596 -17.12 2.16 -10.30
N MET A 597 -18.31 1.84 -9.80
CA MET A 597 -19.14 2.73 -9.00
C MET A 597 -19.51 2.04 -7.68
N GLU A 598 -19.21 2.68 -6.56
CA GLU A 598 -19.58 2.25 -5.22
C GLU A 598 -20.69 3.15 -4.66
N GLY A 599 -21.82 2.55 -4.24
CA GLY A 599 -22.94 3.27 -3.66
C GLY A 599 -22.70 3.69 -2.21
N LYS A 600 -23.18 4.88 -1.83
CA LYS A 600 -23.15 5.43 -0.47
C LYS A 600 -24.58 5.58 0.07
N LYS A 601 -24.72 5.72 1.39
CA LYS A 601 -26.01 5.95 2.07
C LYS A 601 -27.03 4.85 1.79
N ASP A 602 -28.19 5.18 1.22
CA ASP A 602 -29.24 4.23 0.85
C ASP A 602 -28.78 3.20 -0.20
N LEU A 603 -27.69 3.50 -0.94
CA LEU A 603 -27.06 2.59 -1.89
C LEU A 603 -25.85 1.84 -1.30
N SER A 604 -25.56 2.01 0.00
CA SER A 604 -24.44 1.35 0.66
C SER A 604 -24.50 -0.17 0.49
N GLY A 605 -23.34 -0.75 0.18
CA GLY A 605 -23.19 -2.17 -0.12
C GLY A 605 -23.32 -2.52 -1.61
N LEU A 606 -23.86 -1.64 -2.46
CA LEU A 606 -23.92 -1.84 -3.91
C LEU A 606 -22.62 -1.38 -4.57
N LYS A 607 -21.97 -2.25 -5.36
CA LYS A 607 -20.94 -1.85 -6.33
C LYS A 607 -21.31 -2.31 -7.73
N LEU A 608 -20.96 -1.51 -8.73
CA LEU A 608 -21.12 -1.81 -10.15
C LEU A 608 -19.76 -1.68 -10.83
N ALA A 609 -19.43 -2.62 -11.71
CA ALA A 609 -18.30 -2.49 -12.63
C ALA A 609 -18.78 -2.71 -14.06
N PHE A 610 -18.37 -1.84 -14.98
CA PHE A 610 -18.78 -1.91 -16.37
C PHE A 610 -17.66 -1.44 -17.29
N GLY A 611 -17.39 -2.18 -18.35
CA GLY A 611 -16.39 -1.73 -19.32
C GLY A 611 -16.21 -2.67 -20.49
N PRO A 612 -15.55 -2.18 -21.57
CA PRO A 612 -15.20 -3.01 -22.71
C PRO A 612 -14.19 -4.11 -22.39
N GLN A 613 -13.31 -3.89 -21.40
CA GLN A 613 -12.30 -4.85 -20.99
C GLN A 613 -11.85 -4.58 -19.55
N LEU A 614 -12.66 -4.99 -18.57
CA LEU A 614 -12.40 -4.74 -17.15
C LEU A 614 -11.04 -5.32 -16.70
N TRP A 615 -10.67 -6.51 -17.17
CA TRP A 615 -9.33 -7.10 -17.00
C TRP A 615 -8.80 -7.64 -18.33
N TRP A 616 -7.52 -8.01 -18.41
CA TRP A 616 -6.89 -8.49 -19.64
C TRP A 616 -7.60 -9.75 -20.15
N GLY A 617 -8.06 -9.69 -21.40
CA GLY A 617 -8.82 -10.79 -22.02
C GLY A 617 -10.29 -10.88 -21.58
N ALA A 618 -10.80 -9.95 -20.78
CA ALA A 618 -12.22 -9.88 -20.47
C ALA A 618 -13.05 -9.56 -21.72
N ASN A 619 -14.24 -10.15 -21.81
CA ASN A 619 -15.30 -9.69 -22.70
C ASN A 619 -15.87 -8.36 -22.17
N PRO A 620 -16.51 -7.53 -23.03
CA PRO A 620 -17.31 -6.41 -22.55
C PRO A 620 -18.36 -6.89 -21.55
N ALA A 621 -18.30 -6.39 -20.32
CA ALA A 621 -19.02 -6.99 -19.20
C ALA A 621 -19.63 -5.95 -18.26
N LEU A 622 -20.68 -6.40 -17.56
CA LEU A 622 -21.27 -5.74 -16.41
C LEU A 622 -21.18 -6.67 -15.19
N LEU A 623 -20.74 -6.13 -14.06
CA LEU A 623 -20.83 -6.76 -12.75
C LEU A 623 -21.64 -5.90 -11.79
N ALA A 624 -22.47 -6.54 -10.98
CA ALA A 624 -23.16 -5.92 -9.87
C ALA A 624 -22.94 -6.75 -8.60
N LYS A 625 -22.36 -6.13 -7.58
CA LYS A 625 -22.14 -6.72 -6.26
C LYS A 625 -23.05 -6.03 -5.24
N TYR A 626 -23.68 -6.81 -4.37
CA TYR A 626 -24.38 -6.27 -3.21
C TYR A 626 -23.97 -7.01 -1.94
N SER A 627 -23.47 -6.26 -0.97
CA SER A 627 -23.02 -6.77 0.34
C SER A 627 -23.85 -6.17 1.46
N ARG A 628 -24.27 -7.00 2.42
CA ARG A 628 -25.01 -6.54 3.61
C ARG A 628 -24.72 -7.43 4.83
N LYS A 629 -24.60 -6.79 6.00
CA LYS A 629 -24.56 -7.48 7.29
C LYS A 629 -25.98 -7.76 7.78
N ALA A 630 -26.30 -9.03 8.01
CA ALA A 630 -27.57 -9.50 8.55
C ALA A 630 -27.33 -10.23 9.89
N GLY A 631 -27.50 -9.51 11.01
CA GLY A 631 -27.15 -10.01 12.34
C GLY A 631 -25.65 -10.28 12.44
N LYS A 632 -25.26 -11.55 12.63
CA LYS A 632 -23.85 -11.99 12.72
C LYS A 632 -23.30 -12.57 11.40
N PHE A 633 -24.02 -12.39 10.30
CA PHE A 633 -23.65 -12.91 8.99
C PHE A 633 -23.34 -11.77 8.04
N ASN A 634 -22.26 -11.90 7.28
CA ASN A 634 -21.98 -11.06 6.12
C ASN A 634 -22.48 -11.81 4.88
N LEU A 635 -23.34 -11.16 4.10
CA LEU A 635 -23.93 -11.73 2.89
C LEU A 635 -23.47 -10.91 1.69
N THR A 636 -22.91 -11.58 0.68
CA THR A 636 -22.49 -10.94 -0.57
C THR A 636 -23.07 -11.70 -1.75
N GLY A 637 -23.68 -10.99 -2.69
CA GLY A 637 -24.12 -11.54 -3.97
C GLY A 637 -23.49 -10.80 -5.13
N ILE A 638 -23.05 -11.51 -6.17
CA ILE A 638 -22.46 -10.91 -7.38
C ILE A 638 -23.13 -11.48 -8.62
N TYR A 639 -23.62 -10.59 -9.48
CA TYR A 639 -24.05 -10.89 -10.83
C TYR A 639 -22.99 -10.43 -11.83
N HIS A 640 -22.66 -11.27 -12.80
CA HIS A 640 -21.75 -10.96 -13.90
C HIS A 640 -22.36 -11.39 -15.23
N GLU A 641 -22.27 -10.55 -16.24
CA GLU A 641 -22.73 -10.87 -17.59
C GLU A 641 -21.80 -10.30 -18.66
N ASP A 642 -21.32 -11.18 -19.55
CA ASP A 642 -20.68 -10.80 -20.79
C ASP A 642 -21.75 -10.31 -21.79
N LEU A 643 -21.66 -9.04 -22.16
CA LEU A 643 -22.62 -8.35 -23.02
C LEU A 643 -22.37 -8.63 -24.51
N ALA A 644 -21.11 -8.84 -24.88
CA ALA A 644 -20.68 -9.13 -26.24
C ALA A 644 -19.42 -10.01 -26.24
N ASP A 645 -19.11 -10.61 -27.39
CA ASP A 645 -17.80 -11.22 -27.61
C ASP A 645 -16.72 -10.14 -27.70
N GLN A 646 -15.49 -10.49 -27.35
CA GLN A 646 -14.34 -9.59 -27.50
C GLN A 646 -14.15 -9.18 -28.97
N GLY A 647 -14.07 -7.87 -29.25
CA GLY A 647 -13.80 -7.37 -30.60
C GLY A 647 -12.36 -7.67 -31.05
N GLN A 648 -12.12 -7.73 -32.37
CA GLN A 648 -10.79 -8.05 -32.95
C GLN A 648 -9.66 -7.05 -32.61
N ALA A 649 -9.96 -5.88 -32.03
CA ALA A 649 -9.02 -4.77 -31.87
C ALA A 649 -8.82 -4.28 -30.42
N VAL A 650 -9.18 -5.08 -29.40
CA VAL A 650 -9.21 -4.62 -28.01
C VAL A 650 -7.81 -4.70 -27.37
N SER A 651 -7.19 -5.87 -27.24
CA SER A 651 -5.78 -5.99 -26.79
C SER A 651 -5.04 -7.02 -27.65
N SER A 652 -3.85 -6.67 -28.14
CA SER A 652 -2.97 -7.66 -28.77
C SER A 652 -2.64 -8.76 -27.75
N PHE A 653 -2.53 -10.01 -28.21
CA PHE A 653 -2.16 -11.16 -27.36
C PHE A 653 -3.13 -11.55 -26.22
N ALA A 654 -4.45 -11.38 -26.42
CA ALA A 654 -5.47 -11.93 -25.51
C ALA A 654 -6.19 -13.14 -26.13
N ILE A 655 -6.40 -14.21 -25.36
CA ILE A 655 -7.15 -15.40 -25.80
C ILE A 655 -8.65 -15.17 -25.58
N PRO A 656 -9.49 -15.13 -26.64
CA PRO A 656 -10.93 -14.92 -26.51
C PRO A 656 -11.58 -15.98 -25.61
N GLN A 657 -12.47 -15.54 -24.72
CA GLN A 657 -13.23 -16.42 -23.84
C GLN A 657 -14.68 -16.54 -24.32
N PRO A 658 -15.28 -17.74 -24.26
CA PRO A 658 -16.70 -17.90 -24.50
C PRO A 658 -17.53 -17.02 -23.57
N ARG A 659 -18.57 -16.38 -24.11
CA ARG A 659 -19.50 -15.59 -23.29
C ARG A 659 -20.08 -16.40 -22.16
N THR A 660 -20.23 -15.74 -21.01
CA THR A 660 -20.82 -16.35 -19.83
C THR A 660 -21.65 -15.37 -19.01
N ARG A 661 -22.63 -15.92 -18.30
CA ARG A 661 -23.37 -15.25 -17.23
C ARG A 661 -23.14 -16.02 -15.94
N ARG A 662 -22.93 -15.29 -14.83
CA ARG A 662 -22.61 -15.86 -13.53
C ARG A 662 -23.41 -15.16 -12.43
N LEU A 663 -23.83 -15.93 -11.44
CA LEU A 663 -24.42 -15.45 -10.20
C LEU A 663 -23.77 -16.19 -9.04
N THR A 664 -23.24 -15.46 -8.07
CA THR A 664 -22.66 -16.01 -6.85
C THR A 664 -23.38 -15.49 -5.62
N LEU A 665 -23.42 -16.33 -4.59
CA LEU A 665 -23.84 -15.98 -3.24
C LEU A 665 -22.79 -16.48 -2.27
N HIS A 666 -22.38 -15.62 -1.34
CA HIS A 666 -21.40 -15.91 -0.30
C HIS A 666 -21.96 -15.49 1.06
N VAL A 667 -21.72 -16.33 2.05
CA VAL A 667 -22.08 -16.12 3.45
C VAL A 667 -20.84 -16.35 4.31
N ASN A 668 -20.48 -15.34 5.09
CA ASN A 668 -19.40 -15.40 6.05
C ASN A 668 -19.92 -15.23 7.49
N ARG A 669 -19.36 -16.01 8.42
CA ARG A 669 -19.60 -15.86 9.86
C ARG A 669 -18.41 -16.32 10.70
N SER A 670 -18.09 -15.54 11.73
CA SER A 670 -17.06 -15.87 12.72
C SER A 670 -17.67 -16.33 14.07
N PHE A 671 -17.01 -17.31 14.69
CA PHE A 671 -17.31 -17.88 16.00
C PHE A 671 -16.04 -17.81 16.85
N GLY A 672 -15.78 -16.64 17.45
CA GLY A 672 -14.51 -16.37 18.12
C GLY A 672 -13.35 -16.50 17.14
N LYS A 673 -12.48 -17.50 17.36
CA LYS A 673 -11.30 -17.77 16.51
C LYS A 673 -11.61 -18.54 15.22
N LEU A 674 -12.82 -19.09 15.06
CA LEU A 674 -13.22 -19.90 13.90
C LEU A 674 -14.04 -19.07 12.90
N GLY A 675 -13.53 -18.85 11.69
CA GLY A 675 -14.27 -18.31 10.56
C GLY A 675 -14.85 -19.42 9.69
N ILE A 676 -16.06 -19.20 9.16
CA ILE A 676 -16.72 -20.07 8.20
C ILE A 676 -17.23 -19.24 7.02
N ASP A 677 -16.79 -19.61 5.82
CA ASP A 677 -17.25 -19.09 4.55
C ASP A 677 -17.96 -20.19 3.77
N LEU A 678 -19.15 -19.91 3.28
CA LEU A 678 -19.93 -20.80 2.42
C LEU A 678 -20.38 -20.01 1.19
N GLY A 679 -20.23 -20.59 0.00
CA GLY A 679 -20.72 -19.96 -1.21
C GLY A 679 -21.22 -20.94 -2.25
N GLY A 680 -22.13 -20.45 -3.10
CA GLY A 680 -22.63 -21.13 -4.28
C GLY A 680 -22.45 -20.26 -5.53
N ILE A 681 -22.20 -20.91 -6.66
CA ILE A 681 -22.11 -20.28 -7.98
C ILE A 681 -23.06 -20.97 -8.95
N TRP A 682 -23.69 -20.17 -9.79
CA TRP A 682 -24.33 -20.60 -11.03
C TRP A 682 -23.66 -19.85 -12.18
N ALA A 683 -23.14 -20.56 -13.18
CA ALA A 683 -22.40 -19.94 -14.27
C ALA A 683 -22.50 -20.75 -15.57
N GLY A 684 -22.12 -20.15 -16.70
CA GLY A 684 -21.94 -20.87 -17.96
C GLY A 684 -23.09 -20.77 -18.98
N GLN A 685 -24.06 -19.87 -18.81
CA GLN A 685 -24.96 -19.52 -19.92
C GLN A 685 -24.27 -18.55 -20.90
N PRO A 686 -24.39 -18.71 -22.23
CA PRO A 686 -25.29 -19.60 -22.97
C PRO A 686 -24.65 -20.92 -23.44
N LEU A 687 -23.68 -21.50 -22.70
CA LEU A 687 -22.97 -22.71 -23.14
C LEU A 687 -23.83 -23.99 -23.08
N ASN A 688 -25.00 -23.94 -22.43
CA ASN A 688 -25.92 -25.08 -22.36
C ASN A 688 -26.36 -25.53 -23.75
N GLY A 689 -26.28 -26.84 -24.00
CA GLY A 689 -26.54 -27.46 -25.30
C GLY A 689 -25.32 -27.52 -26.23
N ARG A 690 -24.20 -26.85 -25.91
CA ARG A 690 -22.95 -27.03 -26.66
C ARG A 690 -22.41 -28.44 -26.48
N GLU A 691 -22.00 -29.03 -27.58
CA GLU A 691 -21.40 -30.36 -27.60
C GLU A 691 -19.93 -30.30 -27.17
N PHE A 692 -19.48 -31.33 -26.46
CA PHE A 692 -18.08 -31.53 -26.12
C PHE A 692 -17.74 -33.02 -26.21
N GLN A 693 -16.45 -33.30 -26.43
CA GLN A 693 -15.94 -34.67 -26.45
C GLN A 693 -15.39 -35.07 -25.08
N LEU A 694 -15.42 -36.37 -24.80
CA LEU A 694 -14.72 -36.98 -23.67
C LEU A 694 -14.20 -38.35 -24.10
N VAL A 695 -13.12 -38.79 -23.45
CA VAL A 695 -12.50 -40.08 -23.72
C VAL A 695 -12.56 -40.97 -22.49
N ARG A 696 -12.65 -42.29 -22.73
CA ARG A 696 -12.47 -43.33 -21.71
C ARG A 696 -11.52 -44.39 -22.28
N GLY A 697 -10.69 -44.98 -21.42
CA GLY A 697 -9.66 -45.94 -21.83
C GLY A 697 -8.27 -45.50 -21.37
N ALA A 698 -7.26 -46.07 -22.00
CA ALA A 698 -5.84 -45.78 -21.76
C ALA A 698 -5.13 -45.51 -23.09
N GLU A 699 -3.88 -45.07 -23.00
CA GLU A 699 -3.01 -44.78 -24.14
C GLU A 699 -3.08 -45.89 -25.21
N GLY A 700 -3.30 -45.49 -26.47
CA GLY A 700 -3.46 -46.42 -27.59
C GLY A 700 -4.81 -47.16 -27.70
N ASN A 701 -5.74 -47.01 -26.74
CA ASN A 701 -7.09 -47.61 -26.79
C ASN A 701 -8.15 -46.71 -26.12
N TYR A 702 -8.44 -45.57 -26.76
CA TYR A 702 -9.47 -44.64 -26.31
C TYR A 702 -10.80 -44.86 -27.03
N THR A 703 -11.90 -44.81 -26.29
CA THR A 703 -13.25 -44.66 -26.84
C THR A 703 -13.68 -43.22 -26.71
N VAL A 704 -14.02 -42.58 -27.83
CA VAL A 704 -14.49 -41.19 -27.89
C VAL A 704 -16.01 -41.17 -27.72
N TYR A 705 -16.48 -40.35 -26.78
CA TYR A 705 -17.88 -40.05 -26.57
C TYR A 705 -18.14 -38.56 -26.81
N GLN A 706 -19.40 -38.23 -27.04
CA GLN A 706 -19.86 -36.86 -27.21
C GLN A 706 -21.05 -36.63 -26.28
N ASP A 707 -21.02 -35.52 -25.55
CA ASP A 707 -22.09 -35.12 -24.64
C ASP A 707 -22.38 -33.62 -24.81
N LYS A 708 -23.38 -33.11 -24.09
CA LYS A 708 -23.82 -31.70 -24.14
C LYS A 708 -23.83 -31.08 -22.76
N ILE A 709 -23.48 -29.80 -22.69
CA ILE A 709 -23.61 -29.04 -21.44
C ILE A 709 -25.09 -28.98 -21.04
N THR A 710 -25.37 -29.34 -19.80
CA THR A 710 -26.70 -29.37 -19.21
C THR A 710 -26.84 -28.37 -18.06
N GLY A 711 -28.07 -28.17 -17.57
CA GLY A 711 -28.35 -27.27 -16.44
C GLY A 711 -27.63 -27.64 -15.14
N SER A 712 -27.27 -28.91 -14.94
CA SER A 712 -26.51 -29.36 -13.76
C SER A 712 -25.04 -28.95 -13.81
N ASP A 713 -24.48 -28.75 -15.01
CA ASP A 713 -23.07 -28.39 -15.19
C ASP A 713 -22.77 -26.92 -14.85
N ASN A 714 -23.82 -26.12 -14.67
CA ASN A 714 -23.72 -24.70 -14.34
C ASN A 714 -23.46 -24.43 -12.85
N TRP A 715 -23.69 -25.41 -11.98
CA TRP A 715 -23.67 -25.20 -10.52
C TRP A 715 -22.33 -25.56 -9.91
N GLY A 716 -21.93 -24.80 -8.90
CA GLY A 716 -20.79 -25.10 -8.05
C GLY A 716 -20.99 -24.60 -6.63
N GLY A 717 -20.17 -25.12 -5.71
CA GLY A 717 -20.19 -24.77 -4.31
C GLY A 717 -18.79 -24.77 -3.73
N LYS A 718 -18.55 -23.89 -2.77
CA LYS A 718 -17.26 -23.72 -2.10
C LYS A 718 -17.48 -23.50 -0.60
N VAL A 719 -16.61 -24.08 0.21
CA VAL A 719 -16.59 -23.88 1.67
C VAL A 719 -15.16 -23.62 2.13
N LYS A 720 -14.97 -22.71 3.08
CA LYS A 720 -13.68 -22.43 3.70
C LYS A 720 -13.85 -22.26 5.21
N PHE A 721 -12.94 -22.86 5.96
CA PHE A 721 -12.82 -22.75 7.40
C PHE A 721 -11.48 -22.10 7.73
N THR A 722 -11.47 -21.17 8.66
CA THR A 722 -10.26 -20.51 9.16
C THR A 722 -10.22 -20.56 10.68
N TYR A 723 -9.06 -20.85 11.27
CA TYR A 723 -8.83 -20.80 12.70
C TYR A 723 -7.63 -19.89 12.99
N THR A 724 -7.85 -18.86 13.82
CA THR A 724 -6.81 -17.88 14.18
C THR A 724 -6.42 -18.01 15.65
N GLY A 725 -5.27 -18.63 15.91
CA GLY A 725 -4.80 -19.00 17.25
C GLY A 725 -3.59 -18.23 17.77
N GLY A 726 -3.20 -17.12 17.14
CA GLY A 726 -1.97 -16.39 17.45
C GLY A 726 -0.78 -17.06 16.78
N ARG A 727 -0.02 -17.88 17.52
CA ARG A 727 1.13 -18.62 16.99
C ARG A 727 0.75 -19.70 15.98
N PHE A 728 -0.46 -20.24 16.06
CA PHE A 728 -0.95 -21.27 15.15
C PHE A 728 -2.21 -20.78 14.45
N ASN A 729 -2.19 -20.77 13.12
CA ASN A 729 -3.37 -20.50 12.30
C ASN A 729 -3.57 -21.64 11.32
N TRP A 730 -4.81 -22.04 11.05
CA TRP A 730 -5.11 -23.16 10.16
C TRP A 730 -6.30 -22.84 9.26
N TYR A 731 -6.27 -23.33 8.03
CA TYR A 731 -7.43 -23.27 7.16
C TYR A 731 -7.65 -24.59 6.43
N ALA A 732 -8.90 -24.80 6.03
CA ALA A 732 -9.27 -25.81 5.05
C ALA A 732 -10.32 -25.23 4.11
N GLN A 733 -10.22 -25.58 2.84
CA GLN A 733 -11.13 -25.17 1.79
C GLN A 733 -11.47 -26.36 0.91
N SER A 734 -12.68 -26.40 0.39
CA SER A 734 -13.04 -27.34 -0.67
C SER A 734 -14.03 -26.69 -1.63
N ALA A 735 -13.89 -27.01 -2.92
CA ALA A 735 -14.80 -26.60 -3.96
C ALA A 735 -15.22 -27.79 -4.83
N ILE A 736 -16.47 -27.75 -5.28
CA ILE A 736 -17.05 -28.65 -6.28
C ILE A 736 -17.67 -27.77 -7.35
N MET A 737 -17.15 -27.84 -8.57
CA MET A 737 -17.50 -26.93 -9.66
C MET A 737 -17.94 -27.74 -10.88
N GLY A 738 -19.19 -27.58 -11.32
CA GLY A 738 -19.70 -28.16 -12.56
C GLY A 738 -18.90 -27.75 -13.79
N LEU A 739 -19.10 -28.44 -14.92
CA LEU A 739 -18.20 -28.34 -16.09
C LEU A 739 -17.97 -26.92 -16.60
N VAL A 740 -18.99 -26.06 -16.52
CA VAL A 740 -18.94 -24.66 -16.98
C VAL A 740 -19.15 -23.65 -15.85
N ALA A 741 -19.10 -24.11 -14.60
CA ALA A 741 -19.20 -23.28 -13.41
C ALA A 741 -17.88 -22.50 -13.17
N ASN A 742 -17.44 -21.70 -14.14
CA ASN A 742 -16.17 -20.99 -14.09
C ASN A 742 -16.26 -19.75 -13.18
N GLY A 743 -15.42 -19.69 -12.15
CA GLY A 743 -15.11 -18.49 -11.37
C GLY A 743 -13.80 -17.85 -11.84
N GLY A 744 -12.97 -17.42 -10.89
CA GLY A 744 -11.60 -16.96 -11.06
C GLY A 744 -10.74 -17.34 -9.86
N ALA A 745 -9.42 -17.20 -10.00
CA ALA A 745 -8.46 -17.62 -8.99
C ALA A 745 -8.62 -16.86 -7.66
N ASP A 746 -8.24 -17.50 -6.55
CA ASP A 746 -8.26 -16.85 -5.23
C ASP A 746 -7.18 -15.77 -5.11
N ASN A 747 -7.62 -14.51 -5.17
CA ASN A 747 -6.73 -13.35 -5.04
C ASN A 747 -6.34 -13.07 -3.57
N THR A 748 -7.05 -13.62 -2.59
CA THR A 748 -6.83 -13.31 -1.17
C THR A 748 -5.59 -14.00 -0.60
N LYS A 749 -5.00 -13.40 0.43
CA LYS A 749 -3.97 -14.04 1.28
C LYS A 749 -4.64 -14.49 2.57
N THR A 750 -4.69 -15.80 2.82
CA THR A 750 -5.43 -16.33 3.99
C THR A 750 -4.66 -16.08 5.29
N PHE A 751 -3.37 -16.45 5.36
CA PHE A 751 -2.50 -16.21 6.53
C PHE A 751 -1.05 -15.87 6.17
N THR A 752 -0.60 -16.23 4.97
CA THR A 752 0.79 -16.13 4.53
C THR A 752 0.87 -16.19 3.00
N GLY A 753 2.07 -16.04 2.45
CA GLY A 753 2.34 -15.98 1.00
C GLY A 753 2.32 -17.32 0.26
N TRP A 754 1.41 -18.24 0.61
CA TRP A 754 1.26 -19.51 -0.12
C TRP A 754 0.96 -19.30 -1.61
N ARG A 755 1.66 -20.06 -2.45
CA ARG A 755 1.51 -20.11 -3.90
C ARG A 755 0.50 -21.15 -4.36
N LEU A 756 0.29 -22.22 -3.59
CA LEU A 756 -0.77 -23.19 -3.87
C LEU A 756 -2.12 -22.60 -3.47
N LYS A 757 -2.92 -22.25 -4.48
CA LYS A 757 -4.26 -21.68 -4.33
C LYS A 757 -5.26 -22.37 -5.24
N ASP A 758 -6.54 -22.17 -4.93
CA ASP A 758 -7.64 -22.57 -5.80
C ASP A 758 -7.63 -21.77 -7.10
N CYS A 759 -7.61 -22.47 -8.24
CA CYS A 759 -7.59 -21.85 -9.56
C CYS A 759 -8.96 -21.28 -9.98
N GLY A 760 -10.04 -21.64 -9.29
CA GLY A 760 -11.40 -21.12 -9.52
C GLY A 760 -12.09 -21.55 -10.82
N SER A 761 -11.43 -22.37 -11.64
CA SER A 761 -12.02 -22.87 -12.89
C SER A 761 -13.22 -23.82 -12.64
N GLY A 762 -14.05 -24.03 -13.65
CA GLY A 762 -15.08 -25.07 -13.67
C GLY A 762 -14.47 -26.46 -13.81
N ASN A 763 -15.31 -27.49 -13.88
CA ASN A 763 -14.89 -28.87 -14.07
C ASN A 763 -13.85 -29.33 -13.03
N GLN A 764 -14.13 -29.18 -11.73
CA GLN A 764 -13.18 -29.60 -10.69
C GLN A 764 -13.81 -29.99 -9.35
N TYR A 765 -13.15 -30.92 -8.67
CA TYR A 765 -13.18 -31.11 -7.23
C TYR A 765 -11.84 -30.64 -6.68
N ASN A 766 -11.84 -29.83 -5.61
CA ASN A 766 -10.60 -29.51 -4.91
C ASN A 766 -10.75 -29.52 -3.39
N VAL A 767 -9.63 -29.78 -2.73
CA VAL A 767 -9.44 -29.66 -1.28
C VAL A 767 -8.09 -29.01 -1.05
N LEU A 768 -8.07 -27.92 -0.28
CA LEU A 768 -6.87 -27.25 0.17
C LEU A 768 -6.84 -27.21 1.69
N SER A 769 -5.68 -27.39 2.29
CA SER A 769 -5.50 -27.13 3.71
C SER A 769 -4.05 -26.79 4.02
N GLY A 770 -3.86 -25.83 4.91
CA GLY A 770 -2.55 -25.43 5.39
C GLY A 770 -2.64 -24.81 6.76
N PHE A 771 -1.50 -24.68 7.42
CA PHE A 771 -1.40 -23.99 8.69
C PHE A 771 -0.11 -23.18 8.77
N THR A 772 -0.12 -22.11 9.56
CA THR A 772 1.09 -21.39 9.93
C THR A 772 1.40 -21.68 11.39
N TYR A 773 2.69 -21.84 11.71
CA TYR A 773 3.19 -21.99 13.06
C TYR A 773 4.40 -21.09 13.29
N SER A 774 4.26 -20.11 14.19
CA SER A 774 5.30 -19.14 14.50
C SER A 774 6.10 -19.54 15.73
N VAL A 775 7.43 -19.60 15.59
CA VAL A 775 8.40 -19.83 16.66
C VAL A 775 9.38 -18.65 16.68
N GLY A 776 9.18 -17.73 17.62
CA GLY A 776 9.93 -16.47 17.64
C GLY A 776 9.66 -15.66 16.37
N LYS A 777 10.72 -15.37 15.60
CA LYS A 777 10.65 -14.62 14.33
C LYS A 777 10.52 -15.50 13.09
N LEU A 778 10.45 -16.82 13.26
CA LEU A 778 10.33 -17.79 12.16
C LEU A 778 8.89 -18.31 12.08
N GLN A 779 8.26 -18.16 10.93
CA GLN A 779 7.01 -18.79 10.56
C GLN A 779 7.28 -20.02 9.69
N ILE A 780 6.65 -21.14 10.04
CA ILE A 780 6.65 -22.38 9.26
C ILE A 780 5.23 -22.59 8.74
N ALA A 781 5.07 -22.77 7.43
CA ALA A 781 3.76 -22.76 6.81
C ALA A 781 3.61 -23.82 5.70
N PRO A 782 3.27 -25.08 6.05
CA PRO A 782 2.88 -26.08 5.07
C PRO A 782 1.46 -25.84 4.51
N ASN A 783 1.27 -26.22 3.25
CA ASN A 783 0.00 -26.13 2.54
C ASN A 783 -0.13 -27.29 1.54
N PHE A 784 -1.32 -27.84 1.38
CA PHE A 784 -1.58 -29.02 0.58
C PHE A 784 -2.77 -28.78 -0.33
N LEU A 785 -2.68 -29.29 -1.56
CA LEU A 785 -3.73 -29.23 -2.57
C LEU A 785 -3.97 -30.64 -3.12
N TYR A 786 -5.23 -31.06 -3.10
CA TYR A 786 -5.73 -32.11 -3.96
C TYR A 786 -6.74 -31.50 -4.91
N GLN A 787 -6.59 -31.74 -6.21
CA GLN A 787 -7.60 -31.38 -7.19
C GLN A 787 -7.72 -32.44 -8.27
N LYS A 788 -8.93 -32.58 -8.81
CA LYS A 788 -9.24 -33.51 -9.89
C LYS A 788 -10.39 -32.96 -10.74
N PRO A 789 -10.28 -32.99 -12.08
CA PRO A 789 -11.40 -32.59 -12.92
C PRO A 789 -12.54 -33.61 -12.87
N ILE A 790 -13.79 -33.15 -13.07
CA ILE A 790 -14.95 -34.06 -13.20
C ILE A 790 -14.78 -34.90 -14.47
N GLU A 791 -14.49 -34.22 -15.58
CA GLU A 791 -14.13 -34.81 -16.86
C GLU A 791 -12.67 -34.51 -17.18
N GLY A 792 -11.86 -35.58 -17.25
CA GLY A 792 -10.42 -35.51 -17.51
C GLY A 792 -10.05 -34.93 -18.88
N PRO A 793 -8.79 -34.55 -19.10
CA PRO A 793 -8.30 -34.00 -20.37
C PRO A 793 -8.40 -35.03 -21.50
N ILE A 794 -8.38 -34.57 -22.76
CA ILE A 794 -8.22 -35.44 -23.92
C ILE A 794 -6.76 -35.41 -24.38
N PRO A 795 -6.01 -36.53 -24.28
CA PRO A 795 -4.63 -36.62 -24.73
C PRO A 795 -4.44 -36.37 -26.23
N GLY A 796 -3.23 -35.91 -26.61
CA GLY A 796 -2.87 -35.61 -28.00
C GLY A 796 -2.78 -36.82 -28.93
N ASP A 797 -2.65 -38.03 -28.39
CA ASP A 797 -2.55 -39.29 -29.13
C ASP A 797 -3.92 -39.95 -29.44
N VAL A 798 -5.03 -39.28 -29.10
CA VAL A 798 -6.38 -39.77 -29.40
C VAL A 798 -6.60 -39.89 -30.92
N GLN A 799 -7.18 -41.01 -31.38
CA GLN A 799 -7.52 -41.20 -32.79
C GLN A 799 -8.75 -40.38 -33.20
N ALA A 800 -8.77 -39.92 -34.46
CA ALA A 800 -9.94 -39.29 -35.06
C ALA A 800 -11.17 -40.21 -34.95
N PRO A 801 -12.36 -39.69 -34.59
CA PRO A 801 -12.77 -38.27 -34.58
C PRO A 801 -12.42 -37.49 -33.29
N GLY A 802 -11.70 -38.09 -32.33
CA GLY A 802 -11.27 -37.42 -31.11
C GLY A 802 -10.21 -36.34 -31.36
N ARG A 803 -10.21 -35.29 -30.53
CA ARG A 803 -9.13 -34.29 -30.47
C ARG A 803 -9.01 -33.71 -29.05
N PRO A 804 -7.82 -33.21 -28.65
CA PRO A 804 -7.69 -32.38 -27.46
C PRO A 804 -8.68 -31.21 -27.47
N ARG A 805 -9.33 -30.94 -26.33
CA ARG A 805 -10.24 -29.79 -26.23
C ARG A 805 -9.45 -28.49 -26.22
N ASN A 806 -10.11 -27.38 -26.55
CA ASN A 806 -9.56 -26.04 -26.40
C ASN A 806 -10.68 -25.02 -26.17
N ILE A 807 -10.36 -23.91 -25.51
CA ILE A 807 -11.36 -22.93 -25.05
C ILE A 807 -12.09 -22.19 -26.19
N LEU A 808 -11.54 -22.18 -27.41
CA LEU A 808 -12.16 -21.55 -28.57
C LEU A 808 -13.29 -22.42 -29.15
N SER A 809 -13.07 -23.74 -29.19
CA SER A 809 -13.99 -24.69 -29.86
C SER A 809 -14.92 -25.40 -28.89
N ASP A 810 -14.49 -25.60 -27.65
CA ASP A 810 -15.18 -26.39 -26.64
C ASP A 810 -15.73 -25.51 -25.50
N PRO A 811 -16.81 -25.94 -24.81
CA PRO A 811 -17.39 -25.17 -23.71
C PRO A 811 -16.48 -25.05 -22.47
N PHE A 812 -15.50 -25.95 -22.32
CA PHE A 812 -14.49 -25.93 -21.26
C PHE A 812 -13.23 -26.68 -21.71
N ALA A 813 -12.12 -26.48 -21.00
CA ALA A 813 -10.86 -27.20 -21.20
C ALA A 813 -10.19 -27.49 -19.85
N VAL A 814 -9.48 -28.62 -19.75
CA VAL A 814 -8.69 -29.01 -18.58
C VAL A 814 -7.27 -28.46 -18.71
N ARG A 815 -6.93 -27.46 -17.89
CA ARG A 815 -5.60 -26.82 -17.85
C ARG A 815 -5.13 -26.77 -16.41
N SER A 816 -5.34 -25.63 -15.73
CA SER A 816 -4.97 -25.44 -14.32
C SER A 816 -5.73 -26.33 -13.34
N ASN A 817 -6.90 -26.86 -13.72
CA ASN A 817 -7.70 -27.85 -13.00
C ASN A 817 -7.32 -29.31 -13.29
N ARG A 818 -6.22 -29.58 -13.99
CA ARG A 818 -5.75 -30.95 -14.20
C ARG A 818 -5.56 -31.68 -12.88
N GLU A 819 -5.65 -33.01 -12.91
CA GLU A 819 -5.46 -33.83 -11.71
C GLU A 819 -4.08 -33.50 -11.10
N THR A 820 -4.08 -33.10 -9.82
CA THR A 820 -2.87 -32.67 -9.13
C THR A 820 -2.97 -32.98 -7.65
N VAL A 821 -1.91 -33.60 -7.13
CA VAL A 821 -1.61 -33.68 -5.69
C VAL A 821 -0.38 -32.82 -5.45
N ALA A 822 -0.48 -31.78 -4.63
CA ALA A 822 0.61 -30.86 -4.40
C ALA A 822 0.82 -30.54 -2.92
N GLY A 823 2.08 -30.31 -2.58
CA GLY A 823 2.50 -29.84 -1.27
C GLY A 823 3.39 -28.62 -1.42
N GLU A 824 3.19 -27.65 -0.55
CA GLU A 824 4.00 -26.46 -0.41
C GLU A 824 4.48 -26.37 1.04
N LEU A 825 5.75 -26.01 1.22
CA LEU A 825 6.31 -25.68 2.52
C LEU A 825 7.01 -24.34 2.42
N LEU A 826 6.55 -23.38 3.22
CA LEU A 826 7.09 -22.03 3.26
C LEU A 826 7.71 -21.75 4.64
N PHE A 827 8.94 -21.23 4.64
CA PHE A 827 9.62 -20.71 5.81
C PHE A 827 9.77 -19.21 5.67
N THR A 828 9.43 -18.45 6.69
CA THR A 828 9.61 -17.00 6.66
C THR A 828 10.19 -16.51 7.97
N TYR A 829 11.40 -15.97 7.89
CA TYR A 829 12.06 -15.30 8.98
C TYR A 829 11.98 -13.80 8.76
N ASP A 830 11.27 -13.12 9.64
CA ASP A 830 11.04 -11.68 9.57
C ASP A 830 11.19 -11.09 10.99
N PRO A 831 12.23 -10.26 11.22
CA PRO A 831 12.46 -9.64 12.51
C PRO A 831 11.60 -8.42 12.82
N THR A 832 10.81 -7.93 11.86
CA THR A 832 10.06 -6.67 11.86
C THR A 832 8.61 -6.91 11.41
N PRO A 833 7.82 -7.73 12.14
CA PRO A 833 6.49 -8.19 11.68
C PRO A 833 5.43 -7.09 11.52
N GLY A 834 5.74 -5.84 11.87
CA GLY A 834 4.89 -4.68 11.60
C GLY A 834 4.83 -4.31 10.11
N THR A 835 5.78 -4.78 9.31
CA THR A 835 5.83 -4.63 7.85
C THR A 835 5.66 -6.02 7.23
N TRP A 836 4.42 -6.46 7.00
CA TRP A 836 4.17 -7.86 6.68
C TRP A 836 4.87 -8.25 5.37
N MET A 837 5.72 -9.29 5.42
CA MET A 837 6.55 -9.80 4.31
C MET A 837 5.79 -10.03 2.98
N TYR A 838 4.46 -10.15 3.02
CA TYR A 838 3.62 -10.41 1.86
C TYR A 838 2.69 -9.27 1.48
N ASP A 839 2.82 -8.09 2.11
CA ASP A 839 2.18 -6.87 1.62
C ASP A 839 2.68 -6.52 0.22
N TRP A 840 1.80 -5.86 -0.56
CA TRP A 840 2.10 -5.50 -1.95
C TRP A 840 3.23 -4.47 -2.06
N ASP A 841 3.37 -3.62 -1.03
CA ASP A 841 4.38 -2.56 -0.95
C ASP A 841 5.60 -2.95 -0.09
N ASN A 842 5.72 -4.23 0.34
CA ASN A 842 6.79 -4.69 1.24
C ASN A 842 8.19 -4.35 0.71
N ASP A 843 8.41 -4.33 -0.61
CA ASP A 843 9.67 -3.87 -1.19
C ASP A 843 10.07 -2.47 -0.69
N LYS A 844 9.11 -1.57 -0.50
CA LYS A 844 9.29 -0.22 0.06
C LYS A 844 9.21 -0.21 1.58
N SER A 845 8.19 -0.84 2.17
CA SER A 845 7.88 -0.73 3.60
C SER A 845 8.77 -1.59 4.52
N GLU A 846 9.30 -2.72 4.05
CA GLU A 846 10.18 -3.59 4.85
C GLU A 846 11.40 -2.83 5.37
N ASP A 847 11.74 -2.99 6.65
CA ASP A 847 12.86 -2.30 7.31
C ASP A 847 13.84 -3.28 8.00
N ALA A 848 13.63 -4.59 7.83
CA ALA A 848 14.53 -5.61 8.35
C ALA A 848 15.97 -5.44 7.83
N LYS A 849 16.92 -5.46 8.77
CA LYS A 849 18.35 -5.70 8.44
C LYS A 849 18.54 -6.98 7.66
N PHE A 850 17.72 -8.00 7.91
CA PHE A 850 17.67 -9.22 7.12
C PHE A 850 16.33 -9.94 7.35
N ALA A 851 15.58 -10.17 6.28
CA ALA A 851 14.38 -11.00 6.23
C ALA A 851 14.49 -11.99 5.07
N VAL A 852 13.89 -13.17 5.22
CA VAL A 852 13.88 -14.20 4.17
C VAL A 852 12.57 -14.95 4.16
N SER A 853 12.04 -15.19 2.97
CA SER A 853 10.90 -16.06 2.71
C SER A 853 11.30 -17.10 1.67
N ALA A 854 11.46 -18.34 2.10
CA ALA A 854 11.93 -19.44 1.26
C ALA A 854 10.92 -20.59 1.29
N GLY A 855 10.52 -21.06 0.11
CA GLY A 855 9.53 -22.11 -0.02
C GLY A 855 9.89 -23.15 -1.08
N VAL A 856 9.25 -24.30 -0.98
CA VAL A 856 9.28 -25.36 -1.99
C VAL A 856 7.85 -25.79 -2.31
N VAL A 857 7.56 -25.97 -3.59
CA VAL A 857 6.30 -26.52 -4.09
C VAL A 857 6.61 -27.77 -4.90
N PHE A 858 5.97 -28.88 -4.57
CA PHE A 858 5.98 -30.11 -5.34
C PHE A 858 4.57 -30.40 -5.86
N ARG A 859 4.46 -30.79 -7.13
CA ARG A 859 3.20 -31.12 -7.80
C ARG A 859 3.36 -32.48 -8.48
N HIS A 860 2.60 -33.47 -8.01
CA HIS A 860 2.38 -34.72 -8.73
C HIS A 860 1.22 -34.54 -9.70
N GLN A 861 1.47 -34.71 -11.01
CA GLN A 861 0.49 -34.40 -12.07
C GLN A 861 0.37 -35.61 -13.01
N PRO A 862 -0.48 -36.59 -12.65
CA PRO A 862 -0.57 -37.88 -13.35
C PRO A 862 -1.29 -37.79 -14.70
N THR A 863 -1.81 -36.62 -15.08
CA THR A 863 -2.51 -36.40 -16.34
C THR A 863 -1.86 -35.27 -17.14
N THR A 864 -1.96 -35.34 -18.46
CA THR A 864 -1.68 -34.21 -19.36
C THR A 864 -2.75 -33.09 -19.19
N GLN A 865 -2.81 -32.16 -20.14
CA GLN A 865 -3.81 -31.10 -20.24
C GLN A 865 -4.50 -31.16 -21.60
N ASP A 866 -5.62 -30.46 -21.71
CA ASP A 866 -6.19 -30.09 -23.01
C ASP A 866 -5.31 -29.04 -23.71
N ALA A 867 -5.53 -28.83 -25.01
CA ALA A 867 -4.67 -27.99 -25.85
C ALA A 867 -4.68 -26.52 -25.42
N ALA A 868 -3.49 -25.92 -25.40
CA ALA A 868 -3.33 -24.47 -25.26
C ALA A 868 -3.75 -23.75 -26.54
N ILE A 869 -3.95 -22.44 -26.42
CA ILE A 869 -4.09 -21.54 -27.57
C ILE A 869 -2.78 -20.79 -27.74
N GLY A 870 -2.14 -20.97 -28.90
CA GLY A 870 -0.98 -20.18 -29.31
C GLY A 870 -1.42 -18.94 -30.11
N ILE A 871 -0.58 -17.92 -30.10
CA ILE A 871 -0.78 -16.67 -30.84
C ILE A 871 0.38 -16.55 -31.84
N PHE A 872 0.05 -16.28 -33.11
CA PHE A 872 1.05 -16.09 -34.15
C PHE A 872 1.81 -14.76 -33.98
N PRO A 873 2.96 -14.58 -34.67
CA PRO A 873 3.77 -13.37 -34.58
C PRO A 873 3.04 -12.06 -34.95
N ASP A 874 1.91 -12.14 -35.65
CA ASP A 874 1.03 -11.00 -35.94
C ASP A 874 0.29 -10.46 -34.71
N GLY A 875 0.40 -11.17 -33.57
CA GLY A 875 -0.19 -10.81 -32.28
C GLY A 875 -1.71 -10.91 -32.21
N ARG A 876 -2.35 -11.49 -33.23
CA ARG A 876 -3.81 -11.49 -33.40
C ARG A 876 -4.36 -12.85 -33.81
N SER A 877 -3.67 -13.55 -34.70
CA SER A 877 -4.14 -14.85 -35.17
C SER A 877 -3.86 -15.90 -34.11
N THR A 878 -4.89 -16.67 -33.76
CA THR A 878 -4.80 -17.73 -32.74
C THR A 878 -4.92 -19.11 -33.36
N PHE A 879 -4.29 -20.10 -32.75
CA PHE A 879 -4.41 -21.51 -33.13
C PHE A 879 -4.42 -22.40 -31.90
N ALA A 880 -5.05 -23.58 -31.99
CA ALA A 880 -4.95 -24.60 -30.95
C ALA A 880 -3.73 -25.49 -31.22
N PHE A 881 -2.92 -25.73 -30.19
CA PHE A 881 -1.85 -26.72 -30.28
C PHE A 881 -2.43 -28.13 -30.52
N PRO A 882 -1.66 -29.05 -31.14
CA PRO A 882 -2.13 -30.42 -31.38
C PRO A 882 -2.29 -31.25 -30.09
N GLY A 883 -1.87 -30.72 -28.94
CA GLY A 883 -1.95 -31.35 -27.63
C GLY A 883 -1.37 -30.43 -26.54
N ALA A 884 -0.88 -31.03 -25.47
CA ALA A 884 -0.17 -30.35 -24.39
C ALA A 884 0.99 -31.23 -23.89
N ALA A 885 1.88 -30.65 -23.09
CA ALA A 885 2.97 -31.38 -22.46
C ALA A 885 2.49 -32.63 -21.68
N PRO A 886 3.30 -33.70 -21.63
CA PRO A 886 2.93 -34.97 -21.01
C PRO A 886 2.75 -34.85 -19.49
N ALA A 887 2.13 -35.87 -18.88
CA ALA A 887 2.03 -35.98 -17.43
C ALA A 887 3.43 -36.05 -16.80
N GLN A 888 3.70 -35.24 -15.77
CA GLN A 888 5.03 -35.13 -15.18
C GLN A 888 4.96 -34.56 -13.77
N ASP A 889 5.83 -35.04 -12.87
CA ASP A 889 6.03 -34.44 -11.57
C ASP A 889 6.90 -33.18 -11.68
N LEU A 890 6.42 -32.07 -11.12
CA LEU A 890 7.10 -30.79 -11.14
C LEU A 890 7.43 -30.30 -9.74
N TRP A 891 8.60 -29.67 -9.59
CA TRP A 891 8.98 -29.02 -8.35
C TRP A 891 9.60 -27.64 -8.60
N GLU A 892 9.43 -26.74 -7.65
CA GLU A 892 10.03 -25.42 -7.65
C GLU A 892 10.43 -25.04 -6.23
N VAL A 893 11.66 -24.57 -6.06
CA VAL A 893 12.15 -23.89 -4.85
C VAL A 893 12.24 -22.41 -5.17
N ASN A 894 11.81 -21.57 -4.24
CA ASN A 894 11.87 -20.12 -4.34
C ASN A 894 12.37 -19.49 -3.04
N ALA A 895 13.11 -18.40 -3.13
CA ALA A 895 13.51 -17.60 -1.99
C ALA A 895 13.48 -16.11 -2.32
N ARG A 896 12.87 -15.32 -1.45
CA ARG A 896 12.99 -13.86 -1.41
C ARG A 896 13.83 -13.47 -0.22
N LEU A 897 14.91 -12.75 -0.44
CA LEU A 897 15.78 -12.20 0.59
C LEU A 897 15.68 -10.68 0.56
N VAL A 898 15.52 -10.07 1.72
CA VAL A 898 15.51 -8.61 1.89
C VAL A 898 16.52 -8.23 2.95
N SER A 899 17.30 -7.20 2.70
CA SER A 899 18.20 -6.62 3.69
C SER A 899 18.29 -5.12 3.46
N LYS A 900 17.80 -4.34 4.42
CA LYS A 900 17.95 -2.88 4.45
C LYS A 900 18.78 -2.51 5.67
N LEU A 901 20.04 -2.13 5.43
CA LEU A 901 21.00 -1.83 6.50
C LEU A 901 20.73 -0.44 7.10
N ASN A 902 20.31 0.51 6.25
CA ASN A 902 19.85 1.85 6.58
C ASN A 902 19.02 2.39 5.39
N GLY A 903 18.54 3.65 5.47
CA GLY A 903 17.71 4.27 4.43
C GLY A 903 18.37 4.39 3.04
N ASP A 904 19.70 4.37 2.97
CA ASP A 904 20.47 4.56 1.74
C ASP A 904 21.03 3.26 1.16
N TYR A 905 20.94 2.14 1.89
CA TYR A 905 21.58 0.89 1.52
C TYR A 905 20.69 -0.32 1.80
N GLY A 906 20.35 -1.03 0.72
CA GLY A 906 19.74 -2.34 0.85
C GLY A 906 19.84 -3.18 -0.42
N PHE A 907 19.36 -4.40 -0.32
CA PHE A 907 19.08 -5.24 -1.48
C PHE A 907 17.82 -6.10 -1.29
N ILE A 908 17.23 -6.48 -2.42
CA ILE A 908 16.19 -7.49 -2.54
C ILE A 908 16.65 -8.50 -3.58
N ALA A 909 16.69 -9.78 -3.20
CA ALA A 909 17.04 -10.87 -4.11
C ALA A 909 15.90 -11.88 -4.19
N ASN A 910 15.48 -12.21 -5.42
CA ASN A 910 14.55 -13.30 -5.69
C ASN A 910 15.31 -14.42 -6.39
N VAL A 911 15.25 -15.64 -5.84
CA VAL A 911 15.97 -16.80 -6.35
C VAL A 911 14.99 -17.93 -6.58
N TYR A 912 15.14 -18.68 -7.68
CA TYR A 912 14.36 -19.87 -7.95
C TYR A 912 15.17 -20.97 -8.62
N ALA A 913 14.74 -22.21 -8.41
CA ALA A 913 15.23 -23.39 -9.10
C ALA A 913 14.10 -24.41 -9.22
N GLY A 914 13.97 -25.10 -10.36
CA GLY A 914 12.91 -26.07 -10.52
C GLY A 914 12.80 -26.69 -11.91
N THR A 915 11.76 -27.48 -12.08
CA THR A 915 11.37 -28.07 -13.37
C THR A 915 10.17 -27.34 -13.96
N GLY A 916 10.16 -27.16 -15.27
CA GLY A 916 9.06 -26.53 -16.01
C GLY A 916 8.71 -27.28 -17.30
N GLN A 917 7.46 -27.15 -17.74
CA GLN A 917 6.97 -27.67 -19.01
C GLN A 917 6.39 -26.52 -19.83
N ALA A 918 6.43 -26.64 -21.15
CA ALA A 918 5.79 -25.67 -22.04
C ALA A 918 4.28 -25.61 -21.85
N ASN A 919 3.66 -24.48 -22.18
CA ASN A 919 2.20 -24.39 -22.27
C ASN A 919 1.66 -25.22 -23.45
N GLY A 920 2.40 -25.27 -24.55
CA GLY A 920 2.06 -25.99 -25.78
C GLY A 920 2.33 -27.50 -25.71
N SER A 921 2.57 -28.11 -26.86
CA SER A 921 2.66 -29.58 -27.02
C SER A 921 4.08 -30.14 -27.04
N ASP A 922 5.08 -29.42 -26.54
CA ASP A 922 6.46 -29.92 -26.47
C ASP A 922 6.64 -30.81 -25.23
N ASP A 923 7.20 -32.01 -25.44
CA ASP A 923 7.47 -33.01 -24.41
C ASP A 923 8.69 -32.66 -23.52
N ARG A 924 9.53 -31.72 -23.96
CA ARG A 924 10.77 -31.35 -23.26
C ARG A 924 10.47 -30.60 -21.95
N THR A 925 10.78 -31.26 -20.84
CA THR A 925 10.84 -30.66 -19.51
C THR A 925 12.20 -29.98 -19.30
N ILE A 926 12.20 -28.75 -18.77
CA ILE A 926 13.42 -27.97 -18.54
C ILE A 926 13.78 -27.93 -17.05
N HIS A 927 15.07 -27.88 -16.75
CA HIS A 927 15.59 -27.57 -15.41
C HIS A 927 16.10 -26.14 -15.41
N ARG A 928 15.36 -25.25 -14.74
CA ARG A 928 15.60 -23.80 -14.78
C ARG A 928 16.10 -23.29 -13.44
N TYR A 929 16.98 -22.29 -13.50
CA TYR A 929 17.51 -21.59 -12.33
C TYR A 929 17.50 -20.10 -12.61
N GLY A 930 17.22 -19.29 -11.61
CA GLY A 930 17.33 -17.85 -11.77
C GLY A 930 17.54 -17.10 -10.47
N MET A 931 18.16 -15.94 -10.59
CA MET A 931 18.34 -14.96 -9.54
C MET A 931 18.08 -13.58 -10.12
N GLU A 932 17.23 -12.82 -9.47
CA GLU A 932 17.02 -11.39 -9.71
C GLU A 932 17.52 -10.64 -8.48
N LEU A 933 18.34 -9.61 -8.69
CA LEU A 933 18.90 -8.78 -7.63
C LEU A 933 18.58 -7.32 -7.91
N ARG A 934 17.98 -6.67 -6.91
CA ARG A 934 17.82 -5.22 -6.86
C ARG A 934 18.63 -4.70 -5.69
N MET A 935 19.47 -3.70 -5.93
CA MET A 935 20.29 -3.07 -4.91
C MET A 935 20.21 -1.56 -5.03
N ILE A 936 20.09 -0.89 -3.89
CA ILE A 936 20.14 0.57 -3.78
C ILE A 936 21.32 0.93 -2.88
N ALA A 937 22.13 1.88 -3.35
CA ALA A 937 23.26 2.44 -2.61
C ALA A 937 23.33 3.95 -2.89
N HIS A 938 22.89 4.76 -1.93
CA HIS A 938 22.66 6.19 -2.10
C HIS A 938 21.80 6.49 -3.34
N SER A 939 22.30 7.24 -4.31
CA SER A 939 21.60 7.59 -5.56
C SER A 939 21.74 6.53 -6.66
N VAL A 940 22.49 5.45 -6.43
CA VAL A 940 22.75 4.40 -7.43
C VAL A 940 21.82 3.22 -7.20
N LYS A 941 21.19 2.76 -8.29
CA LYS A 941 20.37 1.55 -8.32
C LYS A 941 20.98 0.55 -9.30
N LEU A 942 21.05 -0.70 -8.87
CA LEU A 942 21.38 -1.85 -9.70
C LEU A 942 20.16 -2.75 -9.79
N ASN A 943 19.68 -3.02 -11.01
CA ASN A 943 18.76 -4.11 -11.30
C ASN A 943 19.50 -5.14 -12.14
N SER A 944 19.52 -6.40 -11.70
CA SER A 944 20.18 -7.46 -12.46
C SER A 944 19.42 -8.77 -12.40
N PHE A 945 19.62 -9.61 -13.40
CA PHE A 945 19.21 -11.01 -13.34
C PHE A 945 20.24 -11.93 -13.98
N ILE A 946 20.22 -13.18 -13.53
CA ILE A 946 20.85 -14.32 -14.18
C ILE A 946 19.78 -15.40 -14.29
N LYS A 947 19.59 -15.97 -15.49
CA LYS A 947 18.67 -17.08 -15.75
C LYS A 947 19.42 -18.17 -16.53
N ILE A 948 19.32 -19.42 -16.10
CA ILE A 948 20.03 -20.56 -16.67
C ILE A 948 19.01 -21.58 -17.15
N ASN A 949 19.14 -21.98 -18.42
CA ASN A 949 18.24 -22.91 -19.11
C ASN A 949 16.77 -22.56 -18.90
N ASP A 950 16.45 -21.30 -19.20
CA ASP A 950 15.14 -20.71 -18.91
C ASP A 950 14.53 -20.06 -20.15
N TRP A 951 13.21 -19.89 -20.13
CA TRP A 951 12.47 -19.26 -21.21
C TRP A 951 12.87 -17.78 -21.38
N GLY A 952 12.71 -17.30 -22.61
CA GLY A 952 12.90 -15.89 -22.93
C GLY A 952 11.86 -14.96 -22.29
N PRO A 953 11.93 -13.65 -22.56
CA PRO A 953 11.10 -12.64 -21.87
C PRO A 953 9.61 -12.66 -22.24
N TYR A 954 9.23 -13.28 -23.36
CA TYR A 954 7.84 -13.32 -23.87
C TYR A 954 7.12 -14.64 -23.62
N ASP A 955 5.80 -14.58 -23.49
CA ASP A 955 4.89 -15.70 -23.19
C ASP A 955 4.99 -16.79 -24.26
N TYR A 956 5.14 -16.42 -25.53
CA TYR A 956 5.29 -17.40 -26.61
C TYR A 956 6.57 -18.24 -26.47
N HIS A 957 7.61 -17.75 -25.76
CA HIS A 957 8.76 -18.60 -25.45
C HIS A 957 8.37 -19.75 -24.53
N HIS A 958 7.43 -19.53 -23.62
CA HIS A 958 6.87 -20.60 -22.79
C HIS A 958 5.93 -21.51 -23.59
N ASP A 959 5.15 -20.95 -24.52
CA ASP A 959 4.24 -21.74 -25.38
C ASP A 959 4.97 -22.70 -26.32
N PHE A 960 6.02 -22.22 -26.98
CA PHE A 960 6.84 -22.99 -27.93
C PHE A 960 8.09 -23.61 -27.30
N ASN A 961 8.22 -23.53 -25.98
CA ASN A 961 9.37 -24.03 -25.23
C ASN A 961 10.73 -23.51 -25.72
N LEU A 962 10.83 -22.22 -26.02
CA LEU A 962 12.06 -21.57 -26.48
C LEU A 962 12.88 -21.11 -25.27
N THR A 963 14.11 -21.61 -25.16
CA THR A 963 14.96 -21.40 -23.97
C THR A 963 16.34 -20.90 -24.34
N TYR A 964 16.96 -20.20 -23.41
CA TYR A 964 18.35 -19.77 -23.49
C TYR A 964 19.19 -20.52 -22.47
N PRO A 965 20.35 -21.11 -22.86
CA PRO A 965 21.28 -21.74 -21.91
C PRO A 965 21.69 -20.82 -20.75
N LEU A 966 21.97 -19.55 -21.05
CA LEU A 966 22.29 -18.53 -20.06
C LEU A 966 21.78 -17.17 -20.55
N GLN A 967 21.10 -16.43 -19.67
CA GLN A 967 20.71 -15.04 -19.86
C GLN A 967 21.24 -14.23 -18.67
N ALA A 968 21.91 -13.12 -18.93
CA ALA A 968 22.39 -12.20 -17.92
C ALA A 968 22.00 -10.77 -18.30
N MET A 969 21.54 -10.01 -17.31
CA MET A 969 21.26 -8.58 -17.47
C MET A 969 21.76 -7.82 -16.25
N ALA A 970 22.39 -6.68 -16.48
CA ALA A 970 22.72 -5.72 -15.43
C ALA A 970 22.40 -4.31 -15.92
N ASP A 971 21.61 -3.60 -15.12
CA ASP A 971 21.18 -2.22 -15.34
C ASP A 971 21.63 -1.38 -14.14
N LEU A 972 22.55 -0.45 -14.42
CA LEU A 972 23.10 0.47 -13.44
C LEU A 972 22.60 1.88 -13.76
N SER A 973 21.91 2.49 -12.81
CA SER A 973 21.34 3.83 -12.97
C SER A 973 21.64 4.73 -11.78
N THR A 974 21.64 6.04 -12.02
CA THR A 974 21.63 7.06 -10.98
C THR A 974 20.46 8.03 -11.20
N ASN A 975 19.83 8.46 -10.11
CA ASN A 975 18.64 9.30 -10.12
C ASN A 975 18.94 10.69 -9.56
N LEU A 976 18.12 11.70 -9.93
CA LEU A 976 18.24 13.06 -9.38
C LEU A 976 17.85 13.13 -7.88
N GLY A 977 16.99 12.21 -7.42
CA GLY A 977 16.57 12.02 -6.02
C GLY A 977 16.90 10.63 -5.45
N SER A 978 16.23 10.23 -4.36
CA SER A 978 16.41 8.90 -3.74
C SER A 978 15.86 7.79 -4.65
N PRO A 979 16.62 6.71 -4.92
CA PRO A 979 16.11 5.58 -5.69
C PRO A 979 14.97 4.88 -4.94
N ASP A 980 13.88 4.58 -5.65
CA ASP A 980 12.79 3.78 -5.11
C ASP A 980 13.02 2.28 -5.40
N TRP A 981 12.49 1.42 -4.55
CA TRP A 981 12.46 -0.04 -4.73
C TRP A 981 11.56 -0.47 -5.88
N PHE A 982 10.49 0.28 -6.13
CA PHE A 982 9.68 0.16 -7.33
C PHE A 982 10.38 0.80 -8.53
N ASP A 983 10.09 0.31 -9.74
CA ASP A 983 10.55 0.97 -10.97
C ASP A 983 9.65 2.16 -11.29
N LEU A 984 9.63 3.14 -10.39
CA LEU A 984 8.87 4.38 -10.57
C LEU A 984 9.59 5.31 -11.54
N LYS A 985 8.79 6.14 -12.21
CA LYS A 985 9.27 7.08 -13.23
C LYS A 985 9.98 8.23 -12.52
N GLY A 986 11.32 8.21 -12.52
CA GLY A 986 12.16 9.28 -12.01
C GLY A 986 13.10 9.83 -13.08
N THR A 987 13.63 11.04 -12.86
CA THR A 987 14.72 11.56 -13.70
C THR A 987 16.00 10.77 -13.41
N ARG A 988 16.46 9.98 -14.39
CA ARG A 988 17.58 9.05 -14.25
C ARG A 988 18.40 8.88 -15.51
N ILE A 989 19.68 8.57 -15.33
CA ILE A 989 20.60 8.15 -16.39
C ILE A 989 21.13 6.77 -16.05
N GLY A 990 21.23 5.89 -17.05
CA GLY A 990 21.71 4.54 -16.80
C GLY A 990 22.25 3.84 -18.04
N ILE A 991 22.87 2.70 -17.76
CA ILE A 991 23.39 1.76 -18.75
C ILE A 991 22.91 0.35 -18.39
N ARG A 992 22.34 -0.33 -19.36
CA ARG A 992 21.90 -1.72 -19.26
C ARG A 992 22.67 -2.57 -20.26
N GLY A 993 23.28 -3.65 -19.79
CA GLY A 993 23.82 -4.71 -20.63
C GLY A 993 22.95 -5.95 -20.51
N THR A 994 22.57 -6.53 -21.65
CA THR A 994 21.93 -7.85 -21.73
C THR A 994 22.79 -8.76 -22.59
N TRP A 995 23.01 -9.99 -22.15
CA TRP A 995 23.75 -11.01 -22.88
C TRP A 995 23.03 -12.35 -22.77
N ARG A 996 22.94 -13.09 -23.89
CA ARG A 996 22.36 -14.43 -23.93
C ARG A 996 23.25 -15.38 -24.72
N SER A 997 23.46 -16.58 -24.21
CA SER A 997 23.96 -17.72 -25.00
C SER A 997 22.80 -18.36 -25.76
N LEU A 998 23.08 -18.90 -26.95
CA LEU A 998 22.10 -19.50 -27.83
C LEU A 998 22.47 -20.94 -28.17
N ASP A 999 21.49 -21.83 -28.15
CA ASP A 999 21.61 -23.20 -28.66
C ASP A 999 20.43 -23.54 -29.58
N LYS A 1000 20.31 -24.81 -29.95
CA LYS A 1000 19.23 -25.31 -30.83
C LYS A 1000 17.80 -25.03 -30.34
N TYR A 1001 17.61 -24.68 -29.07
CA TYR A 1001 16.31 -24.33 -28.49
C TYR A 1001 16.11 -22.82 -28.35
N SER A 1002 17.14 -22.03 -28.65
CA SER A 1002 17.11 -20.58 -28.53
C SER A 1002 16.49 -19.94 -29.78
N PRO A 1003 15.67 -18.89 -29.59
CA PRO A 1003 15.27 -18.03 -30.70
C PRO A 1003 16.49 -17.49 -31.43
N ARG A 1004 16.38 -17.31 -32.75
CA ARG A 1004 17.40 -16.73 -33.63
C ARG A 1004 18.71 -17.51 -33.74
N TYR A 1005 18.90 -18.66 -33.08
CA TYR A 1005 20.10 -19.47 -33.30
C TYR A 1005 20.14 -19.99 -34.74
N SER A 1006 21.20 -19.62 -35.46
CA SER A 1006 21.38 -19.93 -36.87
C SER A 1006 22.85 -20.22 -37.15
N PRO A 1007 23.34 -21.43 -36.82
CA PRO A 1007 24.72 -21.81 -37.08
C PRO A 1007 25.01 -21.97 -38.58
N THR A 1008 24.01 -22.42 -39.34
CA THR A 1008 24.00 -22.48 -40.80
C THR A 1008 22.56 -22.39 -41.30
N THR A 1009 22.36 -22.41 -42.62
CA THR A 1009 21.04 -22.36 -43.25
C THR A 1009 20.77 -23.60 -44.11
N THR A 1010 19.50 -23.94 -44.24
CA THR A 1010 18.99 -25.00 -45.11
C THR A 1010 17.82 -24.49 -45.94
N VAL A 1011 17.36 -25.26 -46.92
CA VAL A 1011 16.18 -24.92 -47.73
C VAL A 1011 14.98 -25.69 -47.21
N ASP A 1012 13.92 -24.98 -46.83
CA ASP A 1012 12.68 -25.59 -46.36
C ASP A 1012 11.88 -26.26 -47.50
N ALA A 1013 10.78 -26.94 -47.15
CA ALA A 1013 9.93 -27.61 -48.13
C ALA A 1013 9.24 -26.66 -49.14
N ALA A 1014 9.21 -25.36 -48.85
CA ALA A 1014 8.66 -24.31 -49.71
C ALA A 1014 9.74 -23.62 -50.56
N GLY A 1015 11.02 -24.01 -50.41
CA GLY A 1015 12.15 -23.44 -51.16
C GLY A 1015 12.77 -22.21 -50.50
N ASN A 1016 12.37 -21.84 -49.28
CA ASN A 1016 12.93 -20.69 -48.57
C ASN A 1016 14.20 -21.09 -47.83
N VAL A 1017 15.17 -20.18 -47.76
CA VAL A 1017 16.38 -20.34 -46.94
C VAL A 1017 16.00 -20.06 -45.48
N VAL A 1018 16.12 -21.08 -44.63
CA VAL A 1018 15.79 -21.02 -43.19
C VAL A 1018 16.97 -21.45 -42.34
N PRO A 1019 17.06 -21.03 -41.07
CA PRO A 1019 18.07 -21.52 -40.13
C PRO A 1019 18.02 -23.04 -39.94
N ASP A 1020 19.17 -23.70 -39.85
CA ASP A 1020 19.29 -25.09 -39.39
C ASP A 1020 19.90 -25.13 -37.98
N PRO A 1021 19.08 -25.04 -36.92
CA PRO A 1021 19.57 -25.07 -35.54
C PRO A 1021 20.12 -26.45 -35.12
N ASN A 1022 19.90 -27.51 -35.91
CA ASN A 1022 20.36 -28.86 -35.61
C ASN A 1022 21.68 -29.24 -36.29
N ALA A 1023 22.28 -28.31 -37.03
CA ALA A 1023 23.55 -28.54 -37.72
C ALA A 1023 24.66 -28.95 -36.74
N VAL A 1024 25.29 -30.10 -37.02
CA VAL A 1024 26.34 -30.67 -36.16
C VAL A 1024 27.68 -29.99 -36.44
N GLY A 1025 28.47 -29.74 -35.39
CA GLY A 1025 29.84 -29.21 -35.51
C GLY A 1025 29.98 -27.70 -35.30
N PHE A 1026 28.91 -27.03 -34.87
CA PHE A 1026 28.92 -25.62 -34.50
C PHE A 1026 28.87 -25.43 -32.98
N ASP A 1027 29.49 -24.35 -32.52
CA ASP A 1027 29.44 -23.92 -31.12
C ASP A 1027 28.08 -23.28 -30.78
N ASN A 1028 27.85 -23.04 -29.49
CA ASN A 1028 26.73 -22.21 -29.05
C ASN A 1028 26.89 -20.78 -29.59
N GLY A 1029 25.77 -20.19 -30.04
CA GLY A 1029 25.71 -18.80 -30.45
C GLY A 1029 25.66 -17.84 -29.25
N ASN A 1030 25.64 -16.54 -29.55
CA ASN A 1030 25.34 -15.51 -28.56
C ASN A 1030 24.67 -14.30 -29.19
N GLU A 1031 23.95 -13.56 -28.36
CA GLU A 1031 23.46 -12.21 -28.66
C GLU A 1031 23.68 -11.30 -27.45
N TRP A 1032 23.90 -10.02 -27.71
CA TRP A 1032 24.06 -9.02 -26.68
C TRP A 1032 23.50 -7.66 -27.10
N GLU A 1033 23.09 -6.88 -26.11
CA GLU A 1033 22.61 -5.51 -26.24
C GLU A 1033 23.25 -4.66 -25.14
N ILE A 1034 23.86 -3.55 -25.52
CA ILE A 1034 24.23 -2.46 -24.61
C ILE A 1034 23.28 -1.31 -24.88
N ARG A 1035 22.49 -0.97 -23.87
CA ARG A 1035 21.52 0.11 -23.89
C ARG A 1035 21.98 1.23 -22.97
N THR A 1036 22.02 2.46 -23.47
CA THR A 1036 22.14 3.65 -22.61
C THR A 1036 20.84 4.42 -22.65
N TYR A 1037 20.48 5.04 -21.54
CA TYR A 1037 19.25 5.80 -21.46
C TYR A 1037 19.35 7.04 -20.59
N ILE A 1038 18.61 8.07 -20.98
CA ILE A 1038 18.30 9.24 -20.17
C ILE A 1038 16.79 9.32 -20.09
N LEU A 1039 16.24 9.15 -18.89
CA LEU A 1039 14.85 9.40 -18.59
C LEU A 1039 14.77 10.73 -17.86
N PHE A 1040 13.95 11.62 -18.39
CA PHE A 1040 13.57 12.86 -17.75
C PHE A 1040 12.11 12.73 -17.32
N ASN A 1041 11.78 13.08 -16.09
CA ASN A 1041 10.40 13.14 -15.63
C ASN A 1041 10.18 14.37 -14.74
N ILE A 1042 9.25 15.24 -15.17
CA ILE A 1042 8.61 16.26 -14.35
C ILE A 1042 7.13 15.84 -14.26
N GLY A 1043 6.81 15.06 -13.25
CA GLY A 1043 5.43 14.70 -12.90
C GLY A 1043 5.30 14.75 -11.39
N ASN A 1044 4.09 15.07 -10.90
CA ASN A 1044 3.78 15.00 -9.48
C ASN A 1044 3.83 13.56 -8.97
#